data_AF-A0A0L0B9Q2-F1
#
_entry.id   AF-A0A0L0B9Q2-F1
#
_cell.length_a   1.000
_cell.length_b   1.000
_cell.length_c   1.000
_cell.angle_alpha   90.00
_cell.angle_beta   90.00
_cell.angle_gamma   90.00
#
_symmetry.space_group_name_H-M   'P 1'
#
loop_
_entity.id
_entity.type
_entity.pdbx_description
1 polymer ?
#
loop_
_entity_poly.entity_id
_entity_poly.type
_entity_poly.pdbx_seq_one_letter_code
_entity_poly.pdbx_strand_id
1 'polypeptide(L)'
;MNDLTTTGMICGQITGLYGDVLQGWALNPAKPDMRLVVEIYIDGSSVAFAKASEFHPNVAASDDFNGFAVQLRESWLAGARTISARVANQENWLDGTIQLPTPSPSEPAPAASQVWHTGGLKVSGWAFDANDPNRTVTVTVRKGTEVVATVAADRLHHALTYKASRKHGFELDLPWALADGQVHSLEVLNDLGQPLSGSPLTLCCWPEGVEALLRNNAASVGDEAQVELLAKVARHQELLLPKSAGFHHYAEWFEVFQKPRPLNAELKSKCGVLIISEGDAQMDAISQLSIEQQRYPAAAIEVVSSSDVTPGLRRLFEQGCDSVVPLSAGDRLAPHALDHLIPLLDNETAWAFGDCDCDGLAGQRSSPWFKPVWDIDLFIGEDVFSPGAIFDKGTLEQAFSTVKRRSDSPSASWHNFLAAVAFITETEKLTVVHLPKVIYHRHASRVTTPADASRCESREGAVAWLVDSLATGASVQPIAGFPGLLRACWPVPEALPQVSIIIPTRDRVELLKTCVEGLLMKTDYPNIEIIIVDNDSSDPETLAYMACLEEKGIVRLSYPHPFNYSAMNNSGVEIARGEYVCLLNNDIEILNKDWLRELISHGIRNNVGAVGAKLLWPNRMVQHGGVVLGVDGIAGHAGYSCKDTDPGYLGFNQTARRISALTAACLLIKKSIYADIGGMDKERYPVTFNDLDICLKIKLCGYHLIFTPFAKLIHAESSTRGKNDDAQKKARSARESKNFLNQWSYLVVNDPYYNPSLCRDTLSGPYNGLSLTSEVMKSRSNKIFF
;
A
#
# COMPACT_ATOMS: atom_id res chain seq x y z
N MET A 1 6.67 -82.06 -22.27
CA MET A 1 7.92 -82.59 -21.71
C MET A 1 8.79 -81.41 -21.35
N ASN A 2 9.22 -81.09 -20.13
CA ASN A 2 8.97 -81.39 -18.72
C ASN A 2 9.68 -80.17 -18.04
N ASP A 3 9.21 -79.45 -17.04
CA ASP A 3 8.50 -79.86 -15.84
C ASP A 3 7.93 -78.57 -15.20
N LEU A 4 6.61 -78.45 -15.10
CA LEU A 4 5.88 -77.34 -14.48
C LEU A 4 5.61 -77.63 -12.99
N THR A 5 6.37 -78.55 -12.38
CA THR A 5 6.10 -79.07 -11.03
C THR A 5 7.33 -79.21 -10.15
N THR A 6 8.29 -78.30 -10.30
CA THR A 6 9.17 -77.93 -9.17
C THR A 6 8.95 -76.46 -8.83
N THR A 7 7.92 -76.20 -8.03
CA THR A 7 7.89 -75.06 -7.11
C THR A 7 9.06 -75.21 -6.14
N GLY A 8 10.29 -75.01 -6.61
CA GLY A 8 11.37 -74.58 -5.73
C GLY A 8 10.92 -73.23 -5.18
N MET A 9 10.63 -73.17 -3.88
CA MET A 9 10.25 -71.92 -3.23
C MET A 9 11.29 -70.87 -3.60
N ILE A 10 10.87 -69.92 -4.45
CA ILE A 10 11.59 -68.66 -4.56
C ILE A 10 11.54 -68.06 -3.18
N CYS A 11 12.71 -67.83 -2.63
CA CYS A 11 12.88 -67.30 -1.30
C CYS A 11 13.47 -65.90 -1.41
N GLY A 12 13.10 -65.04 -0.49
CA GLY A 12 13.61 -63.69 -0.45
C GLY A 12 12.95 -62.94 0.68
N GLN A 13 13.64 -61.90 1.12
CA GLN A 13 13.25 -61.15 2.29
C GLN A 13 13.58 -59.68 2.09
N ILE A 14 12.69 -58.80 2.52
CA ILE A 14 12.99 -57.40 2.78
C ILE A 14 13.80 -57.35 4.07
N THR A 15 15.00 -56.78 4.01
CA THR A 15 15.92 -56.71 5.15
C THR A 15 15.80 -55.39 5.91
N GLY A 16 15.29 -54.34 5.28
CA GLY A 16 14.96 -53.09 5.97
C GLY A 16 14.65 -51.93 5.03
N LEU A 17 14.15 -50.84 5.64
CA LEU A 17 14.01 -49.53 5.03
C LEU A 17 14.96 -48.58 5.77
N TYR A 18 15.94 -48.01 5.08
CA TYR A 18 16.94 -47.10 5.65
C TYR A 18 16.78 -45.72 5.01
N GLY A 19 16.19 -44.78 5.75
CA GLY A 19 15.73 -43.53 5.16
C GLY A 19 14.61 -43.80 4.15
N ASP A 20 14.83 -43.46 2.89
CA ASP A 20 13.92 -43.71 1.78
C ASP A 20 14.35 -44.88 0.87
N VAL A 21 15.41 -45.62 1.24
CA VAL A 21 15.92 -46.76 0.45
C VAL A 21 15.48 -48.08 1.06
N LEU A 22 14.68 -48.85 0.30
CA LEU A 22 14.26 -50.21 0.65
C LEU A 22 15.28 -51.22 0.16
N GLN A 23 15.68 -52.15 1.03
CA GLN A 23 16.65 -53.20 0.73
C GLN A 23 16.11 -54.60 1.03
N GLY A 24 16.57 -55.57 0.25
CA GLY A 24 16.26 -56.98 0.46
C GLY A 24 17.05 -57.88 -0.49
N TRP A 25 16.67 -59.15 -0.54
CA TRP A 25 17.23 -60.12 -1.48
C TRP A 25 16.14 -61.08 -1.99
N ALA A 26 16.34 -61.65 -3.18
CA ALA A 26 15.45 -62.66 -3.74
C ALA A 26 16.23 -63.63 -4.64
N LEU A 27 16.00 -64.93 -4.46
CA LEU A 27 16.74 -66.01 -5.12
C LEU A 27 15.80 -67.15 -5.53
N ASN A 28 16.14 -67.82 -6.64
CA ASN A 28 15.59 -69.14 -6.96
C ASN A 28 16.66 -70.20 -6.65
N PRO A 29 16.52 -71.03 -5.60
CA PRO A 29 17.53 -72.03 -5.24
C PRO A 29 17.81 -73.08 -6.34
N ALA A 30 16.86 -73.31 -7.25
CA ALA A 30 17.05 -74.22 -8.37
C ALA A 30 17.82 -73.58 -9.56
N LYS A 31 17.93 -72.25 -9.57
CA LYS A 31 18.64 -71.45 -10.59
C LYS A 31 19.33 -70.25 -9.94
N PRO A 32 20.38 -70.47 -9.14
CA PRO A 32 20.98 -69.42 -8.32
C PRO A 32 21.63 -68.28 -9.11
N ASP A 33 22.04 -68.54 -10.36
CA ASP A 33 22.61 -67.51 -11.26
C ASP A 33 21.53 -66.60 -11.90
N MET A 34 20.24 -66.88 -11.67
CA MET A 34 19.13 -66.13 -12.27
C MET A 34 18.76 -64.90 -11.44
N ARG A 35 18.98 -63.71 -12.00
CA ARG A 35 18.60 -62.44 -11.36
C ARG A 35 17.11 -62.17 -11.49
N LEU A 36 16.42 -62.24 -10.35
CA LEU A 36 14.98 -62.01 -10.27
C LEU A 36 14.66 -60.52 -10.36
N VAL A 37 13.47 -60.19 -10.86
CA VAL A 37 12.91 -58.83 -10.77
C VAL A 37 11.91 -58.82 -9.63
N VAL A 38 12.09 -57.92 -8.69
CA VAL A 38 11.25 -57.71 -7.51
C VAL A 38 10.38 -56.49 -7.76
N GLU A 39 9.07 -56.65 -7.58
CA GLU A 39 8.08 -55.59 -7.62
C GLU A 39 7.74 -55.15 -6.20
N ILE A 40 7.81 -53.84 -5.94
CA ILE A 40 7.58 -53.23 -4.63
C ILE A 40 6.19 -52.62 -4.59
N TYR A 41 5.48 -52.88 -3.49
CA TYR A 41 4.15 -52.41 -3.21
C TYR A 41 4.13 -51.54 -1.95
N ILE A 42 3.37 -50.46 -2.01
CA ILE A 42 3.02 -49.62 -0.86
C ILE A 42 1.49 -49.64 -0.74
N ASP A 43 0.98 -50.08 0.40
CA ASP A 43 -0.45 -50.21 0.69
C ASP A 43 -1.24 -50.94 -0.42
N GLY A 44 -0.65 -52.01 -0.94
CA GLY A 44 -1.24 -52.84 -1.98
C GLY A 44 -1.14 -52.28 -3.41
N SER A 45 -0.53 -51.10 -3.61
CA SER A 45 -0.29 -50.51 -4.93
C SER A 45 1.17 -50.71 -5.36
N SER A 46 1.38 -51.19 -6.59
CA SER A 46 2.73 -51.34 -7.17
C SER A 46 3.34 -49.97 -7.48
N VAL A 47 4.55 -49.71 -6.98
CA VAL A 47 5.19 -48.38 -7.08
C VAL A 47 6.58 -48.42 -7.73
N ALA A 48 7.27 -49.56 -7.72
CA ALA A 48 8.61 -49.68 -8.27
C ALA A 48 8.99 -51.14 -8.61
N PHE A 49 10.01 -51.30 -9.45
CA PHE A 49 10.65 -52.58 -9.76
C PHE A 49 12.16 -52.48 -9.52
N ALA A 50 12.76 -53.53 -8.97
CA ALA A 50 14.19 -53.63 -8.74
C ALA A 50 14.72 -54.99 -9.21
N LYS A 51 15.91 -55.02 -9.81
CA LYS A 51 16.57 -56.27 -10.17
C LYS A 51 17.41 -56.74 -8.98
N ALA A 52 17.22 -58.00 -8.58
CA ALA A 52 17.96 -58.64 -7.51
C ALA A 52 19.36 -59.04 -7.99
N SER A 53 20.24 -58.06 -8.26
CA SER A 53 21.61 -58.24 -8.75
C SER A 53 22.69 -57.54 -7.92
N GLU A 54 22.31 -56.89 -6.84
CA GLU A 54 23.22 -56.26 -5.90
C GLU A 54 23.87 -57.29 -4.98
N PHE A 55 25.04 -56.94 -4.44
CA PHE A 55 25.72 -57.80 -3.48
C PHE A 55 24.94 -57.86 -2.16
N HIS A 56 24.60 -59.07 -1.71
CA HIS A 56 24.01 -59.34 -0.40
C HIS A 56 24.60 -60.64 0.17
N PRO A 57 25.46 -60.55 1.21
CA PRO A 57 26.16 -61.70 1.75
C PRO A 57 25.23 -62.63 2.55
N ASN A 58 25.67 -63.87 2.79
CA ASN A 58 25.06 -64.85 3.71
C ASN A 58 23.71 -65.46 3.26
N VAL A 59 23.40 -65.48 1.96
CA VAL A 59 22.27 -66.24 1.43
C VAL A 59 22.75 -67.63 1.03
N ALA A 60 22.24 -68.69 1.67
CA ALA A 60 22.67 -70.05 1.37
C ALA A 60 22.36 -70.44 -0.09
N ALA A 61 23.34 -71.04 -0.79
CA ALA A 61 23.28 -71.40 -2.22
C ALA A 61 23.25 -70.23 -3.23
N SER A 62 23.70 -69.05 -2.82
CA SER A 62 23.84 -67.83 -3.65
C SER A 62 25.29 -67.63 -4.10
N ASP A 63 25.50 -66.88 -5.19
CA ASP A 63 26.78 -66.29 -5.59
C ASP A 63 27.02 -64.89 -4.97
N ASP A 64 26.29 -64.59 -3.90
CA ASP A 64 26.21 -63.33 -3.16
C ASP A 64 25.68 -62.12 -3.96
N PHE A 65 25.26 -62.26 -5.22
CA PHE A 65 24.70 -61.16 -6.03
C PHE A 65 23.20 -61.28 -6.28
N ASN A 66 22.42 -61.44 -5.21
CA ASN A 66 20.96 -61.61 -5.27
C ASN A 66 20.19 -60.58 -4.41
N GLY A 67 20.86 -59.50 -4.03
CA GLY A 67 20.28 -58.36 -3.32
C GLY A 67 19.60 -57.37 -4.25
N PHE A 68 18.70 -56.55 -3.70
CA PHE A 68 18.14 -55.38 -4.37
C PHE A 68 18.11 -54.19 -3.40
N ALA A 69 18.27 -52.99 -3.96
CA ALA A 69 18.05 -51.73 -3.27
C ALA A 69 17.25 -50.79 -4.19
N VAL A 70 16.22 -50.15 -3.65
CA VAL A 70 15.37 -49.22 -4.41
C VAL A 70 15.07 -47.98 -3.57
N GLN A 71 15.26 -46.81 -4.16
CA GLN A 71 14.87 -45.56 -3.53
C GLN A 71 13.38 -45.31 -3.78
N LEU A 72 12.62 -45.15 -2.70
CA LEU A 72 11.19 -44.85 -2.72
C LEU A 72 11.00 -43.34 -2.55
N ARG A 73 10.03 -42.76 -3.28
CA ARG A 73 9.78 -41.32 -3.15
C ARG A 73 9.23 -41.01 -1.75
N GLU A 74 9.72 -39.93 -1.14
CA GLU A 74 9.26 -39.45 0.17
C GLU A 74 7.74 -39.23 0.20
N SER A 75 7.16 -38.74 -0.90
CA SER A 75 5.71 -38.58 -1.06
C SER A 75 4.91 -39.88 -0.96
N TRP A 76 5.50 -41.03 -1.28
CA TRP A 76 4.85 -42.34 -1.15
C TRP A 76 4.92 -42.87 0.29
N LEU A 77 5.97 -42.52 1.02
CA LEU A 77 6.19 -42.95 2.41
C LEU A 77 5.39 -42.11 3.42
N ALA A 78 5.06 -40.86 3.10
CA ALA A 78 4.41 -39.90 4.00
C ALA A 78 3.04 -40.33 4.57
N GLY A 79 2.39 -41.34 3.97
CA GLY A 79 1.12 -41.92 4.47
C GLY A 79 1.05 -43.44 4.38
N ALA A 80 2.17 -44.10 4.07
CA ALA A 80 2.24 -45.54 3.87
C ALA A 80 2.04 -46.30 5.19
N ARG A 81 1.22 -47.35 5.18
CA ARG A 81 1.04 -48.25 6.33
C ARG A 81 1.89 -49.51 6.19
N THR A 82 2.03 -50.00 4.96
CA THR A 82 2.67 -51.27 4.65
C THR A 82 3.55 -51.16 3.41
N ILE A 83 4.76 -51.72 3.50
CA ILE A 83 5.64 -51.95 2.35
C ILE A 83 5.86 -53.46 2.22
N SER A 84 5.47 -54.01 1.08
CA SER A 84 5.67 -55.42 0.73
C SER A 84 6.33 -55.53 -0.64
N ALA A 85 6.91 -56.69 -0.94
CA ALA A 85 7.57 -56.93 -2.21
C ALA A 85 7.33 -58.37 -2.64
N ARG A 86 7.29 -58.60 -3.96
CA ARG A 86 7.15 -59.95 -4.55
C ARG A 86 7.97 -60.06 -5.82
N VAL A 87 8.30 -61.27 -6.24
CA VAL A 87 8.94 -61.47 -7.54
C VAL A 87 7.90 -61.23 -8.64
N ALA A 88 8.26 -60.41 -9.63
CA ALA A 88 7.36 -59.98 -10.69
C ALA A 88 6.77 -61.21 -11.41
N ASN A 89 5.47 -61.13 -11.73
CA ASN A 89 4.68 -62.21 -12.34
C ASN A 89 4.52 -63.47 -11.47
N GLN A 90 4.66 -63.35 -10.14
CA GLN A 90 4.36 -64.42 -9.19
C GLN A 90 3.37 -63.97 -8.11
N GLU A 91 2.67 -64.94 -7.52
CA GLU A 91 1.66 -64.68 -6.48
C GLU A 91 2.26 -64.64 -5.06
N ASN A 92 3.45 -65.22 -4.86
CA ASN A 92 4.09 -65.30 -3.56
C ASN A 92 4.84 -64.02 -3.20
N TRP A 93 4.62 -63.52 -1.98
CA TRP A 93 5.30 -62.36 -1.42
C TRP A 93 6.64 -62.76 -0.80
N LEU A 94 7.60 -61.82 -0.80
CA LEU A 94 8.83 -61.93 -0.03
C LEU A 94 8.53 -61.76 1.46
N ASP A 95 9.33 -62.41 2.30
CA ASP A 95 9.25 -62.27 3.75
C ASP A 95 9.71 -60.86 4.19
N GLY A 96 9.35 -60.44 5.41
CA GLY A 96 9.81 -59.17 5.97
C GLY A 96 9.01 -57.94 5.55
N THR A 97 7.71 -58.08 5.23
CA THR A 97 6.80 -56.93 5.04
C THR A 97 6.96 -55.94 6.19
N ILE A 98 7.25 -54.67 5.84
CA ILE A 98 7.47 -53.61 6.81
C ILE A 98 6.13 -52.96 7.14
N GLN A 99 5.76 -53.02 8.42
CA GLN A 99 4.67 -52.22 8.98
C GLN A 99 5.25 -50.88 9.41
N LEU A 100 4.84 -49.81 8.74
CA LEU A 100 5.19 -48.46 9.18
C LEU A 100 4.22 -48.04 10.29
N PRO A 101 4.69 -47.34 11.34
CA PRO A 101 3.83 -46.94 12.44
C PRO A 101 2.66 -46.11 11.89
N THR A 102 1.43 -46.54 12.21
CA THR A 102 0.24 -45.74 11.95
C THR A 102 0.45 -44.37 12.62
N PRO A 103 0.27 -43.24 11.93
CA PRO A 103 0.07 -42.00 12.64
C PRO A 103 -1.14 -42.25 13.55
N SER A 104 -1.00 -41.98 14.86
CA SER A 104 -2.20 -41.73 15.67
C SER A 104 -3.07 -40.75 14.90
N PRO A 105 -4.41 -40.79 14.99
CA PRO A 105 -5.19 -39.67 14.49
C PRO A 105 -4.66 -38.45 15.24
N SER A 106 -3.83 -37.65 14.57
CA SER A 106 -3.55 -36.33 15.05
C SER A 106 -4.92 -35.71 15.15
N GLU A 107 -5.29 -35.20 16.32
CA GLU A 107 -6.28 -34.13 16.35
C GLU A 107 -5.94 -33.21 15.16
N PRO A 108 -6.92 -32.88 14.30
CA PRO A 108 -6.65 -32.11 13.09
C PRO A 108 -5.75 -30.97 13.49
N ALA A 109 -4.51 -30.98 12.98
CA ALA A 109 -3.51 -30.00 13.35
C ALA A 109 -4.20 -28.65 13.24
N PRO A 110 -4.23 -27.83 14.32
CA PRO A 110 -5.00 -26.61 14.31
C PRO A 110 -4.59 -25.86 13.04
N ALA A 111 -5.59 -25.47 12.24
CA ALA A 111 -5.37 -24.77 10.98
C ALA A 111 -4.25 -23.75 11.22
N ALA A 112 -3.21 -23.77 10.38
CA ALA A 112 -2.17 -22.77 10.47
C ALA A 112 -2.90 -21.43 10.33
N SER A 113 -2.95 -20.69 11.43
CA SER A 113 -3.81 -19.54 11.54
C SER A 113 -3.23 -18.62 12.57
N GLN A 114 -3.44 -17.34 12.32
CA GLN A 114 -3.13 -16.30 13.26
C GLN A 114 -4.24 -15.26 13.12
N VAL A 115 -4.79 -14.85 14.25
CA VAL A 115 -5.63 -13.66 14.35
C VAL A 115 -4.90 -12.63 15.19
N TRP A 116 -5.10 -11.38 14.83
CA TRP A 116 -4.66 -10.25 15.63
C TRP A 116 -5.74 -9.17 15.63
N HIS A 117 -5.84 -8.52 16.77
CA HIS A 117 -6.61 -7.32 17.00
C HIS A 117 -5.72 -6.37 17.75
N THR A 118 -5.98 -5.09 17.54
CA THR A 118 -5.01 -4.09 17.87
C THR A 118 -5.67 -2.87 18.56
N GLY A 119 -7.00 -2.90 18.81
CA GLY A 119 -7.68 -1.92 19.70
C GLY A 119 -9.00 -1.34 19.17
N GLY A 120 -9.23 -1.38 17.86
CA GLY A 120 -10.41 -0.82 17.20
C GLY A 120 -11.50 -1.85 16.92
N LEU A 121 -12.39 -1.54 15.96
CA LEU A 121 -13.45 -2.45 15.52
C LEU A 121 -13.02 -3.32 14.33
N LYS A 122 -11.72 -3.40 14.04
CA LYS A 122 -11.21 -4.23 12.94
C LYS A 122 -10.35 -5.36 13.49
N VAL A 123 -10.60 -6.56 12.98
CA VAL A 123 -9.85 -7.79 13.27
C VAL A 123 -9.27 -8.29 11.96
N SER A 124 -8.05 -8.80 11.95
CA SER A 124 -7.51 -9.45 10.75
C SER A 124 -6.61 -10.60 11.11
N GLY A 125 -6.31 -11.39 10.09
CA GLY A 125 -5.51 -12.58 10.26
C GLY A 125 -5.43 -13.37 8.99
N TRP A 126 -5.01 -14.62 9.14
CA TRP A 126 -5.10 -15.63 8.10
C TRP A 126 -5.48 -16.97 8.70
N ALA A 127 -6.15 -17.79 7.90
CA ALA A 127 -6.56 -19.14 8.27
C ALA A 127 -6.40 -20.06 7.05
N PHE A 128 -5.47 -21.01 7.16
CA PHE A 128 -5.09 -21.92 6.09
C PHE A 128 -5.38 -23.37 6.49
N ASP A 129 -6.14 -24.08 5.64
CA ASP A 129 -6.33 -25.52 5.78
C ASP A 129 -5.13 -26.25 5.16
N ALA A 130 -4.34 -26.92 5.99
CA ALA A 130 -3.17 -27.66 5.55
C ALA A 130 -3.52 -28.92 4.73
N ASN A 131 -4.74 -29.46 4.89
CA ASN A 131 -5.19 -30.67 4.22
C ASN A 131 -5.85 -30.37 2.86
N ASP A 132 -6.39 -29.17 2.69
CA ASP A 132 -6.90 -28.67 1.41
C ASP A 132 -6.43 -27.24 1.14
N PRO A 133 -5.25 -27.07 0.52
CA PRO A 133 -4.66 -25.76 0.26
C PRO A 133 -5.50 -24.83 -0.63
N ASN A 134 -6.51 -25.34 -1.35
CA ASN A 134 -7.38 -24.51 -2.19
C ASN A 134 -8.72 -24.17 -1.51
N ARG A 135 -8.98 -24.76 -0.33
CA ARG A 135 -10.18 -24.47 0.45
C ARG A 135 -10.08 -23.10 1.12
N THR A 136 -11.18 -22.36 1.04
CA THR A 136 -11.37 -21.12 1.78
C THR A 136 -11.92 -21.44 3.18
N VAL A 137 -11.21 -21.03 4.23
CA VAL A 137 -11.65 -21.23 5.63
C VAL A 137 -12.61 -20.12 6.01
N THR A 138 -13.77 -20.43 6.59
CA THR A 138 -14.64 -19.40 7.16
C THR A 138 -14.21 -19.11 8.61
N VAL A 139 -14.06 -17.83 8.95
CA VAL A 139 -13.67 -17.35 10.27
C VAL A 139 -14.88 -16.67 10.92
N THR A 140 -15.18 -17.05 12.16
CA THR A 140 -16.33 -16.55 12.92
C THR A 140 -15.84 -15.94 14.23
N VAL A 141 -16.29 -14.72 14.55
CA VAL A 141 -16.07 -14.09 15.85
C VAL A 141 -17.33 -14.23 16.70
N ARG A 142 -17.16 -14.66 17.96
CA ARG A 142 -18.25 -14.88 18.91
C ARG A 142 -18.03 -14.13 20.21
N LYS A 143 -19.13 -13.67 20.82
CA LYS A 143 -19.19 -13.18 22.20
C LYS A 143 -20.07 -14.13 23.00
N GLY A 144 -19.46 -15.06 23.74
CA GLY A 144 -20.19 -16.17 24.35
C GLY A 144 -20.85 -17.05 23.28
N THR A 145 -22.18 -17.19 23.32
CA THR A 145 -22.95 -17.98 22.34
C THR A 145 -23.35 -17.19 21.10
N GLU A 146 -23.19 -15.87 21.11
CA GLU A 146 -23.61 -15.00 20.01
C GLU A 146 -22.53 -14.92 18.95
N VAL A 147 -22.91 -15.12 17.68
CA VAL A 147 -22.03 -14.85 16.53
C VAL A 147 -22.08 -13.36 16.23
N VAL A 148 -20.95 -12.70 16.39
CA VAL A 148 -20.78 -11.26 16.24
C VAL A 148 -20.56 -10.89 14.77
N ALA A 149 -19.69 -11.64 14.10
CA ALA A 149 -19.41 -11.44 12.68
C ALA A 149 -18.73 -12.70 12.08
N THR A 150 -18.84 -12.87 10.76
CA THR A 150 -18.28 -14.00 10.02
C THR A 150 -17.67 -13.51 8.71
N VAL A 151 -16.51 -14.05 8.31
CA VAL A 151 -15.83 -13.72 7.05
C VAL A 151 -15.17 -14.94 6.43
N ALA A 152 -15.08 -14.98 5.11
CA ALA A 152 -14.27 -15.96 4.40
C ALA A 152 -12.80 -15.52 4.38
N ALA A 153 -11.87 -16.42 4.70
CA ALA A 153 -10.44 -16.20 4.54
C ALA A 153 -10.04 -16.44 3.08
N ASP A 154 -10.42 -15.52 2.19
CA ASP A 154 -10.18 -15.58 0.74
C ASP A 154 -9.32 -14.42 0.22
N ARG A 155 -8.86 -13.55 1.12
CA ARG A 155 -8.03 -12.39 0.78
C ARG A 155 -6.59 -12.81 0.60
N LEU A 156 -5.91 -12.13 -0.30
CA LEU A 156 -4.48 -12.34 -0.49
C LEU A 156 -3.72 -11.83 0.73
N HIS A 157 -2.89 -12.66 1.35
CA HIS A 157 -2.10 -12.28 2.52
C HIS A 157 -0.60 -12.47 2.28
N HIS A 158 0.17 -11.40 2.50
CA HIS A 158 1.61 -11.37 2.24
C HIS A 158 2.43 -12.37 3.08
N ALA A 159 2.03 -12.64 4.33
CA ALA A 159 2.66 -13.66 5.17
C ALA A 159 2.60 -15.07 4.54
N LEU A 160 1.74 -15.27 3.54
CA LEU A 160 1.55 -16.54 2.82
C LEU A 160 2.18 -16.54 1.42
N THR A 161 3.10 -15.61 1.13
CA THR A 161 3.75 -15.49 -0.19
C THR A 161 4.41 -16.79 -0.67
N TYR A 162 4.81 -17.67 0.25
CA TYR A 162 5.43 -18.96 -0.04
C TYR A 162 4.45 -20.15 -0.19
N LYS A 163 3.13 -19.94 -0.09
CA LYS A 163 2.11 -21.00 -0.18
C LYS A 163 1.51 -21.11 -1.58
N ALA A 164 0.99 -22.31 -1.91
CA ALA A 164 0.46 -22.66 -3.23
C ALA A 164 -0.79 -21.84 -3.60
N SER A 165 -1.70 -21.63 -2.64
CA SER A 165 -2.73 -20.59 -2.69
C SER A 165 -2.39 -19.52 -1.66
N ARG A 166 -2.53 -18.25 -2.04
CA ARG A 166 -2.23 -17.08 -1.18
C ARG A 166 -3.48 -16.41 -0.63
N LYS A 167 -4.65 -16.93 -1.01
CA LYS A 167 -5.99 -16.41 -0.68
C LYS A 167 -6.50 -17.03 0.63
N HIS A 168 -5.82 -16.73 1.73
CA HIS A 168 -6.18 -17.25 3.05
C HIS A 168 -6.11 -16.19 4.15
N GLY A 169 -5.94 -14.92 3.78
CA GLY A 169 -6.12 -13.80 4.68
C GLY A 169 -7.58 -13.48 4.89
N PHE A 170 -7.90 -12.86 6.01
CA PHE A 170 -9.20 -12.26 6.26
C PHE A 170 -9.03 -10.92 6.96
N GLU A 171 -9.96 -10.01 6.70
CA GLU A 171 -10.22 -8.84 7.52
C GLU A 171 -11.71 -8.84 7.84
N LEU A 172 -12.03 -8.59 9.10
CA LEU A 172 -13.38 -8.61 9.63
C LEU A 172 -13.61 -7.33 10.40
N ASP A 173 -14.72 -6.67 10.12
CA ASP A 173 -15.19 -5.56 10.92
C ASP A 173 -16.16 -6.07 12.01
N LEU A 174 -15.94 -5.63 13.24
CA LEU A 174 -16.77 -5.90 14.40
C LEU A 174 -17.89 -4.87 14.50
N PRO A 175 -19.10 -5.24 14.95
CA PRO A 175 -20.23 -4.31 15.06
C PRO A 175 -19.90 -3.08 15.91
N TRP A 176 -20.38 -1.91 15.46
CA TRP A 176 -20.24 -0.63 16.17
C TRP A 176 -20.75 -0.68 17.61
N ALA A 177 -21.76 -1.50 17.88
CA ALA A 177 -22.33 -1.70 19.22
C ALA A 177 -21.30 -2.21 20.26
N LEU A 178 -20.17 -2.77 19.83
CA LEU A 178 -19.08 -3.17 20.72
C LEU A 178 -18.14 -2.01 21.10
N ALA A 179 -18.27 -0.84 20.46
CA ALA A 179 -17.60 0.39 20.88
C ALA A 179 -18.41 1.13 21.95
N ASP A 180 -18.71 0.43 23.05
CA ASP A 180 -19.51 0.93 24.19
C ASP A 180 -18.65 1.26 25.42
N GLY A 181 -17.32 1.17 25.30
CA GLY A 181 -16.36 1.42 26.38
C GLY A 181 -16.27 0.29 27.43
N GLN A 182 -16.97 -0.82 27.23
CA GLN A 182 -16.89 -2.00 28.09
C GLN A 182 -15.83 -2.99 27.56
N VAL A 183 -15.31 -3.83 28.47
CA VAL A 183 -14.38 -4.91 28.10
C VAL A 183 -15.18 -6.10 27.58
N HIS A 184 -14.96 -6.47 26.31
CA HIS A 184 -15.52 -7.64 25.64
C HIS A 184 -14.43 -8.69 25.42
N SER A 185 -14.75 -9.96 25.66
CA SER A 185 -13.91 -11.11 25.28
C SER A 185 -14.54 -11.79 24.06
N LEU A 186 -13.81 -11.84 22.96
CA LEU A 186 -14.29 -12.33 21.67
C LEU A 186 -13.51 -13.57 21.23
N GLU A 187 -14.19 -14.70 21.06
CA GLU A 187 -13.58 -15.92 20.52
C GLU A 187 -13.56 -15.86 19.00
N VAL A 188 -12.41 -16.16 18.39
CA VAL A 188 -12.27 -16.24 16.93
C VAL A 188 -12.03 -17.68 16.53
N LEU A 189 -12.98 -18.24 15.78
CA LEU A 189 -13.07 -19.65 15.47
C LEU A 189 -13.03 -19.87 13.96
N ASN A 190 -12.47 -21.00 13.51
CA ASN A 190 -12.62 -21.46 12.13
C ASN A 190 -13.99 -22.14 11.93
N ASP A 191 -14.26 -22.59 10.71
CA ASP A 191 -15.49 -23.27 10.33
C ASP A 191 -15.68 -24.66 10.95
N LEU A 192 -14.62 -25.22 11.54
CA LEU A 192 -14.67 -26.44 12.36
C LEU A 192 -14.90 -26.13 13.85
N GLY A 193 -15.08 -24.86 14.22
CA GLY A 193 -15.27 -24.41 15.61
C GLY A 193 -13.99 -24.39 16.44
N GLN A 194 -12.82 -24.50 15.81
CA GLN A 194 -11.53 -24.47 16.49
C GLN A 194 -11.03 -23.02 16.62
N PRO A 195 -10.48 -22.61 17.78
CA PRO A 195 -9.96 -21.26 17.95
C PRO A 195 -8.71 -21.02 17.10
N LEU A 196 -8.63 -19.83 16.51
CA LEU A 196 -7.44 -19.36 15.78
C LEU A 196 -6.36 -18.93 16.78
N SER A 197 -5.08 -19.06 16.41
CA SER A 197 -3.97 -18.59 17.26
C SER A 197 -4.08 -17.08 17.49
N GLY A 198 -4.16 -16.66 18.76
CA GLY A 198 -4.43 -15.27 19.15
C GLY A 198 -5.85 -15.02 19.69
N SER A 199 -6.75 -15.99 19.60
CA SER A 199 -8.05 -16.00 20.29
C SER A 199 -7.93 -16.47 21.75
N PRO A 200 -8.75 -15.97 22.70
CA PRO A 200 -9.75 -14.90 22.53
C PRO A 200 -9.13 -13.51 22.48
N LEU A 201 -9.77 -12.60 21.75
CA LEU A 201 -9.42 -11.19 21.68
C LEU A 201 -10.09 -10.43 22.84
N THR A 202 -9.36 -9.50 23.46
CA THR A 202 -9.92 -8.57 24.44
C THR A 202 -10.13 -7.21 23.78
N LEU A 203 -11.38 -6.78 23.66
CA LEU A 203 -11.77 -5.50 23.05
C LEU A 203 -12.32 -4.55 24.12
N CYS A 204 -11.76 -3.35 24.24
CA CYS A 204 -12.37 -2.25 24.99
C CYS A 204 -12.23 -1.00 24.14
N CYS A 205 -13.32 -0.62 23.47
CA CYS A 205 -13.31 0.47 22.48
C CYS A 205 -14.35 1.51 22.89
N TRP A 206 -13.95 2.78 22.98
CA TRP A 206 -14.84 3.93 23.09
C TRP A 206 -14.54 4.82 21.87
N PRO A 207 -15.54 5.20 21.04
CA PRO A 207 -15.29 5.89 19.78
C PRO A 207 -14.38 7.10 19.96
N GLU A 208 -14.67 7.98 20.91
CA GLU A 208 -13.90 9.22 21.13
C GLU A 208 -12.55 9.01 21.85
N GLY A 209 -12.20 7.77 22.19
CA GLY A 209 -10.98 7.37 22.88
C GLY A 209 -11.14 7.17 24.40
N VAL A 210 -10.15 6.52 24.99
CA VAL A 210 -9.98 6.30 26.43
C VAL A 210 -9.84 7.64 27.17
N GLU A 211 -9.20 8.64 26.59
CA GLU A 211 -9.16 10.00 27.16
C GLU A 211 -10.57 10.57 27.34
N ALA A 212 -11.41 10.51 26.30
CA ALA A 212 -12.77 11.01 26.36
C ALA A 212 -13.61 10.20 27.37
N LEU A 213 -13.41 8.88 27.40
CA LEU A 213 -14.03 8.00 28.40
C LEU A 213 -13.63 8.39 29.83
N LEU A 214 -12.34 8.65 30.09
CA LEU A 214 -11.84 9.09 31.40
C LEU A 214 -12.40 10.45 31.79
N ARG A 215 -12.43 11.40 30.85
CA ARG A 215 -13.00 12.75 31.11
C ARG A 215 -14.50 12.71 31.37
N ASN A 216 -15.25 11.87 30.65
CA ASN A 216 -16.68 11.67 30.88
C ASN A 216 -16.97 11.01 32.25
N ASN A 217 -16.00 10.26 32.79
CA ASN A 217 -16.08 9.64 34.11
C ASN A 217 -15.28 10.39 35.18
N ALA A 218 -14.84 11.64 34.93
CA ALA A 218 -13.95 12.37 35.85
C ALA A 218 -14.51 12.50 37.28
N ALA A 219 -15.85 12.54 37.44
CA ALA A 219 -16.51 12.57 38.74
C ALA A 219 -16.25 11.34 39.63
N SER A 220 -15.79 10.22 39.06
CA SER A 220 -15.48 8.97 39.77
C SER A 220 -13.99 8.61 39.82
N VAL A 221 -13.10 9.39 39.19
CA VAL A 221 -11.70 8.99 38.91
C VAL A 221 -10.64 9.76 39.71
N GLY A 222 -10.95 10.91 40.33
CA GLY A 222 -10.04 11.59 41.27
C GLY A 222 -9.91 13.10 41.09
N ASP A 223 -8.87 13.69 41.69
CA ASP A 223 -8.53 15.13 41.58
C ASP A 223 -8.20 15.53 40.13
N GLU A 224 -8.50 16.77 39.74
CA GLU A 224 -8.41 17.28 38.35
C GLU A 224 -6.99 17.11 37.77
N ALA A 225 -5.95 17.26 38.60
CA ALA A 225 -4.56 17.01 38.22
C ALA A 225 -4.27 15.54 37.89
N GLN A 226 -4.92 14.60 38.59
CA GLN A 226 -4.81 13.16 38.32
C GLN A 226 -5.56 12.78 37.05
N VAL A 227 -6.76 13.33 36.84
CA VAL A 227 -7.53 13.13 35.59
C VAL A 227 -6.75 13.67 34.40
N GLU A 228 -6.07 14.81 34.53
CA GLU A 228 -5.25 15.37 33.46
C GLU A 228 -3.98 14.53 33.18
N LEU A 229 -3.33 13.99 34.21
CA LEU A 229 -2.21 13.06 34.04
C LEU A 229 -2.66 11.75 33.40
N LEU A 230 -3.77 11.16 33.89
CA LEU A 230 -4.35 9.93 33.33
C LEU A 230 -4.83 10.15 31.90
N ALA A 231 -5.42 11.30 31.58
CA ALA A 231 -5.79 11.67 30.22
C ALA A 231 -4.56 11.74 29.31
N LYS A 232 -3.44 12.31 29.78
CA LYS A 232 -2.17 12.34 29.03
C LYS A 232 -1.58 10.95 28.82
N VAL A 233 -1.59 10.10 29.85
CA VAL A 233 -1.13 8.70 29.75
C VAL A 233 -2.04 7.91 28.84
N ALA A 234 -3.36 8.06 28.97
CA ALA A 234 -4.36 7.42 28.13
C ALA A 234 -4.15 7.82 26.68
N ARG A 235 -4.03 9.13 26.36
CA ARG A 235 -3.71 9.64 25.02
C ARG A 235 -2.43 9.02 24.45
N HIS A 236 -1.40 8.86 25.27
CA HIS A 236 -0.15 8.23 24.83
C HIS A 236 -0.30 6.72 24.56
N GLN A 237 -0.99 5.98 25.44
CA GLN A 237 -1.34 4.56 25.27
C GLN A 237 -2.20 4.34 24.03
N GLU A 238 -3.16 5.23 23.83
CA GLU A 238 -4.05 5.28 22.71
C GLU A 238 -3.28 5.39 21.38
N LEU A 239 -2.27 6.26 21.28
CA LEU A 239 -1.43 6.36 20.08
C LEU A 239 -0.70 5.04 19.73
N LEU A 240 -0.68 4.05 20.64
CA LEU A 240 0.00 2.76 20.50
C LEU A 240 -0.95 1.57 20.25
N LEU A 241 -2.27 1.78 20.26
CA LEU A 241 -3.30 0.78 19.96
C LEU A 241 -4.14 1.29 18.79
N PRO A 242 -4.26 0.61 17.64
CA PRO A 242 -5.17 1.00 16.57
C PRO A 242 -6.56 1.32 17.02
N LYS A 243 -7.06 2.35 16.35
CA LYS A 243 -8.34 2.97 16.61
C LYS A 243 -9.00 3.14 15.27
N SER A 244 -9.21 2.06 14.53
CA SER A 244 -9.84 2.17 13.23
C SER A 244 -11.12 1.37 13.13
N ALA A 245 -12.00 1.91 12.31
CA ALA A 245 -13.24 1.29 11.86
C ALA A 245 -13.17 1.14 10.33
N GLY A 246 -13.72 0.06 9.79
CA GLY A 246 -13.91 -0.07 8.35
C GLY A 246 -14.85 1.01 7.79
N PHE A 247 -14.74 1.30 6.49
CA PHE A 247 -15.58 2.32 5.83
C PHE A 247 -17.09 2.01 5.85
N HIS A 248 -17.49 0.77 6.11
CA HIS A 248 -18.90 0.39 6.22
C HIS A 248 -19.57 0.96 7.50
N HIS A 249 -18.78 1.40 8.50
CA HIS A 249 -19.24 2.15 9.69
C HIS A 249 -19.27 3.67 9.49
N TYR A 250 -19.14 4.15 8.26
CA TYR A 250 -18.96 5.57 8.01
C TYR A 250 -20.14 6.42 8.49
N ALA A 251 -21.38 5.93 8.42
CA ALA A 251 -22.55 6.70 8.86
C ALA A 251 -22.52 6.95 10.38
N GLU A 252 -22.22 5.93 11.18
CA GLU A 252 -22.09 6.03 12.63
C GLU A 252 -20.89 6.90 13.01
N TRP A 253 -19.76 6.68 12.32
CA TRP A 253 -18.55 7.46 12.52
C TRP A 253 -18.75 8.96 12.21
N PHE A 254 -19.47 9.29 11.13
CA PHE A 254 -19.75 10.67 10.74
C PHE A 254 -20.52 11.42 11.83
N GLU A 255 -21.54 10.79 12.43
CA GLU A 255 -22.36 11.42 13.48
C GLU A 255 -21.54 11.79 14.72
N VAL A 256 -20.50 11.01 15.03
CA VAL A 256 -19.61 11.24 16.19
C VAL A 256 -18.56 12.31 15.87
N PHE A 257 -17.85 12.18 14.74
CA PHE A 257 -16.62 12.98 14.50
C PHE A 257 -16.79 14.13 13.51
N GLN A 258 -17.66 14.00 12.51
CA GLN A 258 -17.70 14.92 11.37
C GLN A 258 -18.88 15.88 11.38
N LYS A 259 -19.98 15.54 12.05
CA LYS A 259 -21.20 16.32 12.05
C LYS A 259 -20.92 17.81 12.34
N PRO A 260 -21.11 18.71 11.36
CA PRO A 260 -20.79 20.11 11.56
C PRO A 260 -21.66 20.72 12.66
N ARG A 261 -21.02 21.51 13.53
CA ARG A 261 -21.69 22.26 14.62
C ARG A 261 -21.60 23.76 14.31
N PRO A 262 -22.56 24.58 14.75
CA PRO A 262 -22.49 26.02 14.53
C PRO A 262 -21.23 26.63 15.15
N LEU A 263 -20.64 27.62 14.49
CA LEU A 263 -19.57 28.43 15.08
C LEU A 263 -20.17 29.68 15.75
N ASN A 264 -19.56 30.13 16.84
CA ASN A 264 -20.02 31.29 17.62
C ASN A 264 -19.59 32.64 17.04
N ALA A 265 -18.86 32.66 15.91
CA ALA A 265 -18.34 33.88 15.31
C ALA A 265 -19.39 34.57 14.43
N GLU A 266 -19.49 35.90 14.52
CA GLU A 266 -20.21 36.71 13.53
C GLU A 266 -19.43 36.76 12.22
N LEU A 267 -20.10 36.40 11.12
CA LEU A 267 -19.52 36.47 9.78
C LEU A 267 -19.75 37.87 9.18
N LYS A 268 -18.68 38.47 8.64
CA LYS A 268 -18.75 39.79 8.00
C LYS A 268 -18.72 39.73 6.47
N SER A 269 -18.36 38.58 5.91
CA SER A 269 -18.23 38.38 4.46
C SER A 269 -19.58 38.03 3.81
N LYS A 270 -19.80 38.53 2.60
CA LYS A 270 -20.99 38.23 1.79
C LYS A 270 -20.66 37.08 0.83
N CYS A 271 -21.02 35.87 1.23
CA CYS A 271 -20.84 34.68 0.40
C CYS A 271 -22.00 34.50 -0.60
N GLY A 272 -21.68 34.41 -1.88
CA GLY A 272 -22.60 33.95 -2.92
C GLY A 272 -22.53 32.43 -3.10
N VAL A 273 -23.60 31.84 -3.65
CA VAL A 273 -23.60 30.42 -4.06
C VAL A 273 -23.87 30.33 -5.56
N LEU A 274 -23.02 29.59 -6.27
CA LEU A 274 -23.16 29.34 -7.71
C LEU A 274 -23.58 27.89 -7.94
N ILE A 275 -24.83 27.66 -8.34
CA ILE A 275 -25.35 26.34 -8.69
C ILE A 275 -25.01 26.04 -10.15
N ILE A 276 -24.28 24.96 -10.38
CA ILE A 276 -23.88 24.49 -11.71
C ILE A 276 -24.84 23.37 -12.12
N SER A 277 -25.71 23.67 -13.10
CA SER A 277 -26.83 22.82 -13.49
C SER A 277 -26.80 22.45 -14.98
N GLU A 278 -27.33 21.28 -15.29
CA GLU A 278 -27.63 20.84 -16.67
C GLU A 278 -29.14 20.98 -17.00
N GLY A 279 -29.89 21.72 -16.17
CA GLY A 279 -31.32 22.02 -16.39
C GLY A 279 -32.30 21.03 -15.75
N ASP A 280 -31.84 20.19 -14.82
CA ASP A 280 -32.70 19.30 -14.05
C ASP A 280 -33.28 20.04 -12.83
N ALA A 281 -34.56 20.43 -12.94
CA ALA A 281 -35.26 21.18 -11.90
C ALA A 281 -35.34 20.45 -10.55
N GLN A 282 -35.32 19.10 -10.53
CA GLN A 282 -35.33 18.35 -9.27
C GLN A 282 -33.97 18.47 -8.57
N MET A 283 -32.88 18.31 -9.33
CA MET A 283 -31.52 18.46 -8.83
C MET A 283 -31.27 19.89 -8.32
N ASP A 284 -31.74 20.89 -9.07
CA ASP A 284 -31.65 22.29 -8.66
C ASP A 284 -32.38 22.56 -7.34
N ALA A 285 -33.60 22.05 -7.19
CA ALA A 285 -34.40 22.22 -5.98
C ALA A 285 -33.74 21.59 -4.74
N ILE A 286 -33.10 20.42 -4.89
CA ILE A 286 -32.34 19.76 -3.82
C ILE A 286 -31.21 20.67 -3.32
N SER A 287 -30.43 21.22 -4.26
CA SER A 287 -29.33 22.12 -3.94
C SER A 287 -29.82 23.41 -3.29
N GLN A 288 -30.86 24.05 -3.86
CA GLN A 288 -31.47 25.28 -3.32
C GLN A 288 -31.95 25.09 -1.88
N LEU A 289 -32.67 24.00 -1.60
CA LEU A 289 -33.16 23.71 -0.25
C LEU A 289 -32.01 23.61 0.77
N SER A 290 -30.87 23.01 0.39
CA SER A 290 -29.71 22.90 1.29
C SER A 290 -29.05 24.27 1.59
N ILE A 291 -29.17 25.22 0.67
CA ILE A 291 -28.67 26.59 0.84
C ILE A 291 -29.60 27.39 1.75
N GLU A 292 -30.93 27.27 1.55
CA GLU A 292 -31.94 27.93 2.40
C GLU A 292 -31.88 27.48 3.86
N GLN A 293 -31.42 26.25 4.11
CA GLN A 293 -31.27 25.68 5.46
C GLN A 293 -29.98 26.11 6.17
N GLN A 294 -29.10 26.88 5.52
CA GLN A 294 -27.90 27.39 6.17
C GLN A 294 -28.25 28.40 7.26
N ARG A 295 -27.53 28.36 8.38
CA ARG A 295 -27.72 29.33 9.48
C ARG A 295 -27.41 30.74 9.01
N TYR A 296 -26.36 30.91 8.22
CA TYR A 296 -26.04 32.16 7.55
C TYR A 296 -26.58 32.10 6.13
N PRO A 297 -27.50 33.02 5.75
CA PRO A 297 -28.05 33.01 4.41
C PRO A 297 -26.98 33.36 3.37
N ALA A 298 -27.01 32.67 2.23
CA ALA A 298 -26.25 33.11 1.07
C ALA A 298 -26.69 34.53 0.68
N ALA A 299 -25.74 35.41 0.38
CA ALA A 299 -26.02 36.79 -0.01
C ALA A 299 -26.72 36.87 -1.38
N ALA A 300 -26.41 35.92 -2.26
CA ALA A 300 -27.01 35.75 -3.58
C ALA A 300 -26.84 34.30 -4.04
N ILE A 301 -27.77 33.83 -4.89
CA ILE A 301 -27.73 32.49 -5.48
C ILE A 301 -27.91 32.66 -6.99
N GLU A 302 -27.01 32.08 -7.76
CA GLU A 302 -27.04 32.10 -9.23
C GLU A 302 -26.99 30.69 -9.78
N VAL A 303 -27.88 30.36 -10.72
CA VAL A 303 -27.89 29.07 -11.42
C VAL A 303 -27.32 29.27 -12.82
N VAL A 304 -26.33 28.44 -13.20
CA VAL A 304 -25.62 28.54 -14.48
C VAL A 304 -25.39 27.16 -15.09
N SER A 305 -25.16 27.13 -16.40
CA SER A 305 -24.69 25.92 -17.07
C SER A 305 -23.20 25.71 -16.82
N SER A 306 -22.76 24.45 -16.73
CA SER A 306 -21.34 24.11 -16.65
C SER A 306 -20.54 24.58 -17.89
N SER A 307 -21.23 24.78 -19.02
CA SER A 307 -20.66 25.27 -20.27
C SER A 307 -20.28 26.76 -20.24
N ASP A 308 -20.98 27.57 -19.43
CA ASP A 308 -20.63 28.98 -19.21
C ASP A 308 -21.09 29.47 -17.83
N VAL A 309 -20.12 29.64 -16.94
CA VAL A 309 -20.34 30.12 -15.57
C VAL A 309 -20.17 31.65 -15.45
N THR A 310 -19.68 32.30 -16.50
CA THR A 310 -19.23 33.70 -16.45
C THR A 310 -20.34 34.68 -16.08
N PRO A 311 -21.55 34.60 -16.67
CA PRO A 311 -22.61 35.56 -16.35
C PRO A 311 -23.08 35.47 -14.90
N GLY A 312 -23.19 34.24 -14.35
CA GLY A 312 -23.64 34.05 -12.96
C GLY A 312 -22.65 34.59 -11.96
N LEU A 313 -21.36 34.29 -12.14
CA LEU A 313 -20.31 34.83 -11.28
C LEU A 313 -20.27 36.38 -11.30
N ARG A 314 -20.44 37.02 -12.46
CA ARG A 314 -20.53 38.49 -12.54
C ARG A 314 -21.71 39.03 -11.77
N ARG A 315 -22.90 38.41 -11.90
CA ARG A 315 -24.08 38.82 -11.15
C ARG A 315 -23.89 38.67 -9.64
N LEU A 316 -23.20 37.62 -9.17
CA LEU A 316 -22.85 37.49 -7.75
C LEU A 316 -21.96 38.66 -7.28
N PHE A 317 -20.96 39.05 -8.08
CA PHE A 317 -20.08 40.18 -7.72
C PHE A 317 -20.80 41.53 -7.77
N GLU A 318 -21.70 41.74 -8.73
CA GLU A 318 -22.55 42.94 -8.82
C GLU A 318 -23.51 43.05 -7.62
N GLN A 319 -23.95 41.92 -7.08
CA GLN A 319 -24.74 41.83 -5.84
C GLN A 319 -23.88 42.02 -4.56
N GLY A 320 -22.58 42.25 -4.73
CA GLY A 320 -21.65 42.57 -3.64
C GLY A 320 -21.11 41.35 -2.90
N CYS A 321 -21.17 40.15 -3.50
CA CYS A 321 -20.50 38.97 -2.94
C CYS A 321 -18.98 39.13 -3.02
N ASP A 322 -18.29 38.82 -1.93
CA ASP A 322 -16.82 38.85 -1.79
C ASP A 322 -16.19 37.44 -1.82
N SER A 323 -17.03 36.41 -1.79
CA SER A 323 -16.65 35.00 -1.90
C SER A 323 -17.76 34.21 -2.60
N VAL A 324 -17.39 33.07 -3.19
CA VAL A 324 -18.35 32.19 -3.89
C VAL A 324 -18.11 30.72 -3.53
N VAL A 325 -19.18 30.02 -3.18
CA VAL A 325 -19.22 28.55 -3.07
C VAL A 325 -19.87 27.97 -4.32
N PRO A 326 -19.16 27.19 -5.15
CA PRO A 326 -19.80 26.42 -6.20
C PRO A 326 -20.53 25.20 -5.62
N LEU A 327 -21.67 24.86 -6.21
CA LEU A 327 -22.47 23.68 -5.85
C LEU A 327 -22.95 23.02 -7.13
N SER A 328 -22.62 21.74 -7.35
CA SER A 328 -23.20 21.02 -8.48
C SER A 328 -24.68 20.71 -8.20
N ALA A 329 -25.55 20.92 -9.18
CA ALA A 329 -26.98 20.61 -9.01
C ALA A 329 -27.18 19.16 -8.53
N GLY A 330 -28.06 18.99 -7.54
CA GLY A 330 -28.35 17.72 -6.86
C GLY A 330 -27.48 17.50 -5.61
N ASP A 331 -26.27 18.07 -5.58
CA ASP A 331 -25.42 18.03 -4.39
C ASP A 331 -25.93 19.05 -3.35
N ARG A 332 -25.50 18.88 -2.10
CA ARG A 332 -26.00 19.67 -0.96
C ARG A 332 -24.86 20.17 -0.09
N LEU A 333 -25.05 21.35 0.49
CA LEU A 333 -24.21 21.80 1.59
C LEU A 333 -24.66 21.11 2.90
N ALA A 334 -23.69 20.72 3.73
CA ALA A 334 -24.00 20.27 5.07
C ALA A 334 -24.64 21.41 5.89
N PRO A 335 -25.44 21.12 6.92
CA PRO A 335 -25.87 22.15 7.87
C PRO A 335 -24.64 22.88 8.42
N HIS A 336 -24.72 24.21 8.49
CA HIS A 336 -23.60 25.06 8.94
C HIS A 336 -22.35 25.04 8.05
N ALA A 337 -22.41 24.55 6.80
CA ALA A 337 -21.25 24.57 5.91
C ALA A 337 -20.68 25.98 5.72
N LEU A 338 -21.55 26.98 5.55
CA LEU A 338 -21.12 28.38 5.42
C LEU A 338 -20.49 28.94 6.70
N ASP A 339 -20.95 28.49 7.88
CA ASP A 339 -20.32 28.82 9.16
C ASP A 339 -18.85 28.42 9.18
N HIS A 340 -18.50 27.26 8.61
CA HIS A 340 -17.13 26.75 8.60
C HIS A 340 -16.29 27.25 7.43
N LEU A 341 -16.88 27.47 6.25
CA LEU A 341 -16.15 27.86 5.04
C LEU A 341 -15.74 29.32 5.04
N ILE A 342 -16.65 30.24 5.37
CA ILE A 342 -16.40 31.69 5.26
C ILE A 342 -15.20 32.13 6.12
N PRO A 343 -15.04 31.68 7.38
CA PRO A 343 -13.88 32.05 8.21
C PRO A 343 -12.53 31.57 7.70
N LEU A 344 -12.49 30.61 6.76
CA LEU A 344 -11.23 30.13 6.19
C LEU A 344 -10.62 31.14 5.21
N LEU A 345 -11.44 32.04 4.64
CA LEU A 345 -10.98 33.12 3.76
C LEU A 345 -10.54 34.33 4.59
N ASP A 346 -9.38 34.21 5.24
CA ASP A 346 -8.70 35.37 5.82
C ASP A 346 -7.93 36.18 4.75
N ASN A 347 -7.23 37.24 5.16
CA ASN A 347 -6.52 38.13 4.22
C ASN A 347 -5.40 37.44 3.42
N GLU A 348 -4.97 36.23 3.81
CA GLU A 348 -3.86 35.52 3.18
C GLU A 348 -4.31 34.27 2.39
N THR A 349 -5.58 33.88 2.53
CA THR A 349 -6.16 32.67 1.93
C THR A 349 -6.94 32.99 0.68
N ALA A 350 -6.44 32.51 -0.46
CA ALA A 350 -7.07 32.71 -1.77
C ALA A 350 -8.35 31.86 -1.91
N TRP A 351 -8.27 30.62 -1.47
CA TRP A 351 -9.43 29.75 -1.46
C TRP A 351 -9.26 28.62 -0.45
N ALA A 352 -10.37 28.02 -0.08
CA ALA A 352 -10.38 26.92 0.87
C ALA A 352 -11.33 25.82 0.40
N PHE A 353 -11.19 24.63 0.97
CA PHE A 353 -12.10 23.53 0.69
C PHE A 353 -12.24 22.62 1.91
N GLY A 354 -13.39 21.97 2.01
CA GLY A 354 -13.61 20.88 2.94
C GLY A 354 -13.67 19.52 2.28
N ASP A 355 -13.83 18.49 3.10
CA ASP A 355 -14.08 17.13 2.64
C ASP A 355 -15.54 16.99 2.18
N CYS A 356 -15.79 15.94 1.40
CA CYS A 356 -17.13 15.62 0.96
C CYS A 356 -17.42 14.13 1.09
N ASP A 357 -18.68 13.77 1.02
CA ASP A 357 -19.12 12.37 0.96
C ASP A 357 -20.30 12.25 -0.01
N CYS A 358 -21.02 11.14 0.03
CA CYS A 358 -22.14 10.86 -0.86
C CYS A 358 -23.40 10.52 -0.05
N ASP A 359 -24.56 10.98 -0.54
CA ASP A 359 -25.86 10.58 -0.03
C ASP A 359 -26.13 9.12 -0.42
N GLY A 360 -26.52 8.29 0.55
CA GLY A 360 -26.93 6.91 0.32
C GLY A 360 -28.40 6.81 -0.12
N LEU A 361 -28.76 5.69 -0.76
CA LEU A 361 -30.11 5.44 -1.28
C LEU A 361 -31.21 5.40 -0.21
N ALA A 362 -30.86 5.11 1.05
CA ALA A 362 -31.79 5.11 2.19
C ALA A 362 -31.53 6.26 3.17
N GLY A 363 -30.82 7.32 2.71
CA GLY A 363 -30.55 8.52 3.50
C GLY A 363 -29.34 8.45 4.43
N GLN A 364 -28.62 7.32 4.47
CA GLN A 364 -27.37 7.16 5.21
C GLN A 364 -26.18 7.83 4.50
N ARG A 365 -25.15 8.26 5.26
CA ARG A 365 -23.91 8.79 4.69
C ARG A 365 -23.04 7.65 4.13
N SER A 366 -22.37 7.86 2.99
CA SER A 366 -21.45 6.87 2.41
C SER A 366 -20.32 7.51 1.59
N SER A 367 -19.31 6.72 1.23
CA SER A 367 -18.28 7.08 0.24
C SER A 367 -17.58 8.43 0.49
N PRO A 368 -16.90 8.61 1.65
CA PRO A 368 -16.19 9.85 1.94
C PRO A 368 -14.97 10.05 1.04
N TRP A 369 -14.80 11.29 0.59
CA TRP A 369 -13.59 11.82 -0.03
C TRP A 369 -12.86 12.66 1.01
N PHE A 370 -11.95 12.01 1.73
CA PHE A 370 -11.05 12.64 2.67
C PHE A 370 -9.79 13.09 1.96
N LYS A 371 -9.63 14.40 1.86
CA LYS A 371 -8.68 15.02 0.95
C LYS A 371 -7.36 15.36 1.64
N PRO A 372 -6.23 15.36 0.90
CA PRO A 372 -5.00 15.98 1.37
C PRO A 372 -5.12 17.52 1.32
N VAL A 373 -4.06 18.22 1.74
CA VAL A 373 -3.91 19.64 1.36
C VAL A 373 -3.84 19.79 -0.17
N TRP A 374 -4.02 21.03 -0.67
CA TRP A 374 -3.99 21.29 -2.11
C TRP A 374 -2.74 20.73 -2.79
N ASP A 375 -2.98 19.97 -3.85
CA ASP A 375 -1.99 19.31 -4.67
C ASP A 375 -2.41 19.43 -6.14
N ILE A 376 -1.68 20.24 -6.90
CA ILE A 376 -1.96 20.43 -8.32
C ILE A 376 -1.73 19.16 -9.14
N ASP A 377 -0.78 18.30 -8.75
CA ASP A 377 -0.49 17.06 -9.46
C ASP A 377 -1.67 16.09 -9.34
N LEU A 378 -2.25 16.01 -8.13
CA LEU A 378 -3.50 15.29 -7.91
C LEU A 378 -4.67 15.94 -8.67
N PHE A 379 -4.83 17.28 -8.61
CA PHE A 379 -5.90 17.99 -9.33
C PHE A 379 -5.86 17.75 -10.85
N ILE A 380 -4.67 17.71 -11.44
CA ILE A 380 -4.47 17.36 -12.85
C ILE A 380 -5.02 15.95 -13.11
N GLY A 381 -4.65 14.98 -12.27
CA GLY A 381 -5.16 13.61 -12.36
C GLY A 381 -6.68 13.56 -12.24
N GLU A 382 -7.21 14.17 -11.19
CA GLU A 382 -8.61 14.14 -10.80
C GLU A 382 -8.97 15.34 -9.92
N ASP A 383 -10.14 15.92 -10.14
CA ASP A 383 -10.61 17.02 -9.30
C ASP A 383 -11.37 16.49 -8.08
N VAL A 384 -10.63 16.28 -6.99
CA VAL A 384 -11.21 16.00 -5.68
C VAL A 384 -11.46 17.28 -4.86
N PHE A 385 -10.98 18.44 -5.31
CA PHE A 385 -10.90 19.65 -4.48
C PHE A 385 -12.10 20.58 -4.64
N SER A 386 -12.66 20.71 -5.85
CA SER A 386 -13.76 21.65 -6.10
C SER A 386 -15.05 21.36 -5.33
N PRO A 387 -15.45 20.11 -5.03
CA PRO A 387 -16.64 19.87 -4.20
C PRO A 387 -16.39 20.32 -2.75
N GLY A 388 -17.12 21.31 -2.28
CA GLY A 388 -16.92 21.90 -0.95
C GLY A 388 -15.86 22.99 -0.92
N ALA A 389 -15.50 23.56 -2.07
CA ALA A 389 -14.63 24.73 -2.14
C ALA A 389 -15.37 26.04 -1.84
N ILE A 390 -14.61 27.04 -1.41
CA ILE A 390 -15.00 28.46 -1.35
C ILE A 390 -13.85 29.28 -1.93
N PHE A 391 -14.14 30.19 -2.83
CA PHE A 391 -13.14 31.03 -3.49
C PHE A 391 -13.33 32.50 -3.11
N ASP A 392 -12.24 33.20 -2.84
CA ASP A 392 -12.26 34.65 -2.70
C ASP A 392 -12.52 35.31 -4.06
N LYS A 393 -13.20 36.47 -4.04
CA LYS A 393 -13.53 37.23 -5.26
C LYS A 393 -12.30 37.59 -6.09
N GLY A 394 -11.19 38.00 -5.47
CA GLY A 394 -9.95 38.36 -6.13
C GLY A 394 -9.35 37.20 -6.92
N THR A 395 -9.31 35.99 -6.32
CA THR A 395 -8.92 34.76 -7.04
C THR A 395 -9.81 34.51 -8.26
N LEU A 396 -11.12 34.67 -8.11
CA LEU A 396 -12.06 34.45 -9.20
C LEU A 396 -11.91 35.48 -10.33
N GLU A 397 -11.71 36.75 -10.00
CA GLU A 397 -11.44 37.83 -10.97
C GLU A 397 -10.11 37.62 -11.70
N GLN A 398 -9.08 37.16 -11.00
CA GLN A 398 -7.80 36.81 -11.61
C GLN A 398 -7.92 35.59 -12.54
N ALA A 399 -8.70 34.57 -12.15
CA ALA A 399 -8.99 33.43 -13.01
C ALA A 399 -9.75 33.88 -14.29
N PHE A 400 -10.74 34.78 -14.17
CA PHE A 400 -11.40 35.38 -15.33
C PHE A 400 -10.44 36.08 -16.28
N SER A 401 -9.52 36.89 -15.75
CA SER A 401 -8.52 37.58 -16.57
C SER A 401 -7.61 36.60 -17.32
N THR A 402 -7.34 35.45 -16.72
CA THR A 402 -6.51 34.39 -17.30
C THR A 402 -7.25 33.66 -18.41
N VAL A 403 -8.52 33.29 -18.20
CA VAL A 403 -9.34 32.67 -19.26
C VAL A 403 -9.57 33.63 -20.43
N LYS A 404 -9.82 34.92 -20.16
CA LYS A 404 -10.02 35.92 -21.22
C LYS A 404 -8.78 36.13 -22.09
N ARG A 405 -7.58 35.97 -21.53
CA ARG A 405 -6.33 36.02 -22.33
C ARG A 405 -6.17 34.82 -23.27
N ARG A 406 -6.86 33.71 -23.00
CA ARG A 406 -6.80 32.47 -23.80
C ARG A 406 -7.74 32.49 -25.01
N SER A 407 -8.89 33.16 -24.90
CA SER A 407 -9.88 33.19 -25.98
C SER A 407 -10.49 34.57 -26.15
N ASP A 408 -10.77 34.96 -27.38
CA ASP A 408 -11.55 36.16 -27.68
C ASP A 408 -13.01 36.06 -27.17
N SER A 409 -13.44 34.86 -26.75
CA SER A 409 -14.73 34.65 -26.10
C SER A 409 -14.73 35.22 -24.68
N PRO A 410 -15.75 36.01 -24.30
CA PRO A 410 -15.94 36.49 -22.94
C PRO A 410 -16.52 35.42 -21.98
N SER A 411 -16.73 34.20 -22.46
CA SER A 411 -17.44 33.09 -21.83
C SER A 411 -16.48 31.94 -21.52
N ALA A 412 -16.71 31.24 -20.40
CA ALA A 412 -15.81 30.23 -19.87
C ALA A 412 -16.60 29.10 -19.19
N SER A 413 -16.30 27.85 -19.57
CA SER A 413 -16.82 26.67 -18.88
C SER A 413 -16.26 26.58 -17.45
N TRP A 414 -16.96 25.83 -16.60
CA TRP A 414 -16.54 25.58 -15.23
C TRP A 414 -15.14 24.95 -15.15
N HIS A 415 -14.84 23.98 -16.02
CA HIS A 415 -13.54 23.33 -16.05
C HIS A 415 -12.41 24.28 -16.47
N ASN A 416 -12.66 25.17 -17.45
CA ASN A 416 -11.67 26.19 -17.83
C ASN A 416 -11.38 27.14 -16.68
N PHE A 417 -12.42 27.46 -15.89
CA PHE A 417 -12.29 28.31 -14.74
C PHE A 417 -11.48 27.66 -13.61
N LEU A 418 -11.78 26.40 -13.26
CA LEU A 418 -11.00 25.64 -12.28
C LEU A 418 -9.54 25.44 -12.70
N ALA A 419 -9.30 25.16 -13.98
CA ALA A 419 -7.94 25.09 -14.52
C ALA A 419 -7.20 26.43 -14.35
N ALA A 420 -7.88 27.57 -14.61
CA ALA A 420 -7.28 28.89 -14.42
C ALA A 420 -6.99 29.18 -12.94
N VAL A 421 -7.88 28.79 -12.03
CA VAL A 421 -7.63 28.88 -10.57
C VAL A 421 -6.43 28.03 -10.18
N ALA A 422 -6.31 26.79 -10.67
CA ALA A 422 -5.15 25.94 -10.39
C ALA A 422 -3.85 26.55 -10.93
N PHE A 423 -3.87 27.11 -12.14
CA PHE A 423 -2.71 27.78 -12.75
C PHE A 423 -2.22 28.97 -11.92
N ILE A 424 -3.12 29.89 -11.53
CA ILE A 424 -2.75 31.05 -10.72
C ILE A 424 -2.34 30.64 -9.29
N THR A 425 -2.98 29.60 -8.74
CA THR A 425 -2.61 29.06 -7.41
C THR A 425 -1.15 28.61 -7.40
N GLU A 426 -0.71 27.88 -8.43
CA GLU A 426 0.66 27.39 -8.53
C GLU A 426 1.66 28.50 -8.88
N THR A 427 1.34 29.35 -9.86
CA THR A 427 2.26 30.39 -10.36
C THR A 427 2.46 31.55 -9.39
N GLU A 428 1.41 31.98 -8.70
CA GLU A 428 1.45 33.06 -7.70
C GLU A 428 1.69 32.54 -6.27
N LYS A 429 1.86 31.22 -6.09
CA LYS A 429 2.05 30.55 -4.79
C LYS A 429 0.96 30.94 -3.78
N LEU A 430 -0.29 30.89 -4.23
CA LEU A 430 -1.44 31.24 -3.39
C LEU A 430 -1.60 30.27 -2.22
N THR A 431 -2.07 30.78 -1.10
CA THR A 431 -2.39 29.96 0.08
C THR A 431 -3.75 29.32 -0.12
N VAL A 432 -3.82 28.01 0.04
CA VAL A 432 -5.04 27.21 0.00
C VAL A 432 -5.20 26.48 1.33
N VAL A 433 -6.40 26.55 1.90
CA VAL A 433 -6.70 25.95 3.20
C VAL A 433 -7.65 24.75 3.03
N HIS A 434 -7.24 23.61 3.56
CA HIS A 434 -8.07 22.43 3.73
C HIS A 434 -8.66 22.38 5.13
N LEU A 435 -9.98 22.28 5.22
CA LEU A 435 -10.69 21.92 6.44
C LEU A 435 -10.99 20.41 6.38
N PRO A 436 -10.39 19.57 7.24
CA PRO A 436 -10.69 18.14 7.30
C PRO A 436 -12.06 17.90 7.97
N LYS A 437 -13.13 18.45 7.38
CA LYS A 437 -14.52 18.25 7.77
C LYS A 437 -15.37 18.01 6.55
N VAL A 438 -16.30 17.07 6.67
CA VAL A 438 -17.30 16.81 5.64
C VAL A 438 -18.39 17.89 5.72
N ILE A 439 -18.30 18.86 4.80
CA ILE A 439 -19.19 20.03 4.70
C ILE A 439 -20.00 20.05 3.40
N TYR A 440 -19.73 19.10 2.51
CA TYR A 440 -20.35 18.99 1.21
C TYR A 440 -20.80 17.55 0.97
N HIS A 441 -22.00 17.39 0.43
CA HIS A 441 -22.65 16.10 0.26
C HIS A 441 -23.02 15.91 -1.20
N ARG A 442 -22.38 14.95 -1.85
CA ARG A 442 -22.62 14.61 -3.26
C ARG A 442 -23.92 13.82 -3.38
N HIS A 443 -24.67 14.06 -4.44
CA HIS A 443 -25.90 13.33 -4.70
C HIS A 443 -25.63 11.83 -4.90
N ALA A 444 -26.58 10.96 -4.56
CA ALA A 444 -26.46 9.51 -4.68
C ALA A 444 -26.17 8.99 -6.10
N SER A 445 -26.45 9.79 -7.14
CA SER A 445 -26.14 9.49 -8.54
C SER A 445 -24.70 9.83 -8.94
N ARG A 446 -23.94 10.52 -8.08
CA ARG A 446 -22.53 10.84 -8.32
C ARG A 446 -21.66 9.60 -8.10
N VAL A 447 -20.51 9.59 -8.77
CA VAL A 447 -19.53 8.50 -8.61
C VAL A 447 -19.03 8.40 -7.18
N THR A 448 -18.86 7.18 -6.68
CA THR A 448 -18.39 6.94 -5.31
C THR A 448 -16.90 7.26 -5.17
N THR A 449 -16.12 7.01 -6.23
CA THR A 449 -14.69 7.34 -6.36
C THR A 449 -14.44 8.00 -7.73
N PRO A 450 -13.49 8.94 -7.86
CA PRO A 450 -13.23 9.57 -9.16
C PRO A 450 -12.72 8.59 -10.22
N ALA A 451 -12.15 7.46 -9.81
CA ALA A 451 -11.73 6.39 -10.73
C ALA A 451 -12.89 5.80 -11.55
N ASP A 452 -14.13 5.88 -11.05
CA ASP A 452 -15.33 5.40 -11.74
C ASP A 452 -15.94 6.46 -12.68
N ALA A 453 -15.35 7.67 -12.73
CA ALA A 453 -15.85 8.74 -13.58
C ALA A 453 -15.69 8.40 -15.07
N SER A 454 -16.71 8.78 -15.84
CA SER A 454 -16.64 8.74 -17.30
C SER A 454 -15.71 9.82 -17.84
N ARG A 455 -15.22 9.64 -19.06
CA ARG A 455 -14.42 10.65 -19.76
C ARG A 455 -15.19 11.96 -19.87
N CYS A 456 -14.53 13.07 -19.55
CA CYS A 456 -15.06 14.43 -19.73
C CYS A 456 -14.13 15.24 -20.63
N GLU A 457 -14.52 15.46 -21.88
CA GLU A 457 -13.71 16.18 -22.88
C GLU A 457 -13.47 17.65 -22.49
N SER A 458 -14.45 18.29 -21.86
CA SER A 458 -14.32 19.67 -21.37
C SER A 458 -13.25 19.77 -20.28
N ARG A 459 -13.19 18.81 -19.36
CA ARG A 459 -12.12 18.72 -18.35
C ARG A 459 -10.78 18.41 -19.01
N GLU A 460 -10.73 17.44 -19.91
CA GLU A 460 -9.50 17.07 -20.64
C GLU A 460 -8.89 18.29 -21.35
N GLY A 461 -9.70 19.05 -22.10
CA GLY A 461 -9.24 20.26 -22.78
C GLY A 461 -8.83 21.41 -21.84
N ALA A 462 -9.45 21.52 -20.66
CA ALA A 462 -9.07 22.50 -19.66
C ALA A 462 -7.74 22.14 -18.96
N VAL A 463 -7.55 20.87 -18.60
CA VAL A 463 -6.31 20.38 -17.97
C VAL A 463 -5.17 20.33 -18.99
N ALA A 464 -5.43 20.03 -20.26
CA ALA A 464 -4.45 20.15 -21.35
C ALA A 464 -3.86 21.57 -21.42
N TRP A 465 -4.72 22.58 -21.34
CA TRP A 465 -4.28 23.98 -21.29
C TRP A 465 -3.50 24.28 -20.00
N LEU A 466 -3.95 23.78 -18.85
CA LEU A 466 -3.26 23.98 -17.57
C LEU A 466 -1.81 23.47 -17.64
N VAL A 467 -1.62 22.22 -18.08
CA VAL A 467 -0.27 21.63 -18.10
C VAL A 467 0.63 22.30 -19.12
N ASP A 468 0.12 22.67 -20.30
CA ASP A 468 0.87 23.40 -21.32
C ASP A 468 1.25 24.82 -20.86
N SER A 469 0.38 25.45 -20.07
CA SER A 469 0.66 26.76 -19.45
C SER A 469 1.71 26.67 -18.34
N LEU A 470 1.77 25.56 -17.61
CA LEU A 470 2.80 25.30 -16.59
C LEU A 470 4.15 24.93 -17.21
N ALA A 471 4.13 24.17 -18.31
CA ALA A 471 5.30 23.75 -19.05
C ALA A 471 4.93 23.58 -20.53
N THR A 472 5.40 24.52 -21.37
CA THR A 472 5.09 24.53 -22.81
C THR A 472 5.48 23.20 -23.48
N GLY A 473 4.53 22.62 -24.21
CA GLY A 473 4.67 21.31 -24.84
C GLY A 473 4.20 20.14 -23.98
N ALA A 474 3.77 20.38 -22.73
CA ALA A 474 3.09 19.35 -21.95
C ALA A 474 1.71 19.03 -22.53
N SER A 475 1.31 17.77 -22.40
CA SER A 475 0.00 17.30 -22.84
C SER A 475 -0.67 16.48 -21.75
N VAL A 476 -1.94 16.14 -21.95
CA VAL A 476 -2.66 15.19 -21.09
C VAL A 476 -3.26 14.06 -21.91
N GLN A 477 -3.45 12.93 -21.26
CA GLN A 477 -4.19 11.81 -21.84
C GLN A 477 -5.01 11.09 -20.76
N PRO A 478 -6.18 10.50 -21.11
CA PRO A 478 -6.90 9.62 -20.20
C PRO A 478 -6.06 8.42 -19.77
N ILE A 479 -6.27 7.95 -18.54
CA ILE A 479 -5.60 6.75 -18.04
C ILE A 479 -6.33 5.50 -18.55
N ALA A 480 -5.58 4.53 -19.07
CA ALA A 480 -6.14 3.26 -19.53
C ALA A 480 -6.89 2.54 -18.39
N GLY A 481 -8.13 2.15 -18.65
CA GLY A 481 -9.03 1.53 -17.65
C GLY A 481 -9.76 2.50 -16.73
N PHE A 482 -9.35 3.79 -16.69
CA PHE A 482 -9.94 4.83 -15.83
C PHE A 482 -10.15 6.12 -16.63
N PRO A 483 -11.16 6.14 -17.53
CA PRO A 483 -11.30 7.20 -18.54
C PRO A 483 -11.59 8.60 -17.97
N GLY A 484 -12.03 8.70 -16.72
CA GLY A 484 -12.20 9.98 -16.01
C GLY A 484 -10.91 10.55 -15.40
N LEU A 485 -9.89 9.71 -15.20
CA LEU A 485 -8.58 10.11 -14.68
C LEU A 485 -7.66 10.55 -15.82
N LEU A 486 -6.81 11.54 -15.57
CA LEU A 486 -5.85 12.06 -16.55
C LEU A 486 -4.41 11.81 -16.11
N ARG A 487 -3.53 11.63 -17.08
CA ARG A 487 -2.07 11.65 -16.92
C ARG A 487 -1.53 12.88 -17.64
N ALA A 488 -0.76 13.70 -16.94
CA ALA A 488 0.10 14.69 -17.59
C ALA A 488 1.33 14.01 -18.19
N CYS A 489 1.67 14.38 -19.41
CA CYS A 489 2.88 14.01 -20.10
C CYS A 489 3.77 15.25 -20.18
N TRP A 490 4.75 15.34 -19.28
CA TRP A 490 5.64 16.50 -19.19
C TRP A 490 6.74 16.42 -20.26
N PRO A 491 7.07 17.54 -20.93
CA PRO A 491 8.09 17.56 -21.96
C PRO A 491 9.47 17.43 -21.30
N VAL A 492 10.36 16.67 -21.93
CA VAL A 492 11.78 16.60 -21.57
C VAL A 492 12.62 17.33 -22.60
N PRO A 493 13.76 17.93 -22.22
CA PRO A 493 14.65 18.60 -23.17
C PRO A 493 15.16 17.62 -24.24
N GLU A 494 15.46 18.14 -25.43
CA GLU A 494 16.02 17.34 -26.53
C GLU A 494 17.34 16.67 -26.12
N ALA A 495 18.22 17.43 -25.45
CA ALA A 495 19.39 16.90 -24.77
C ALA A 495 19.00 16.45 -23.35
N LEU A 496 18.87 15.14 -23.17
CA LEU A 496 18.51 14.56 -21.88
C LEU A 496 19.65 14.74 -20.86
N PRO A 497 19.34 15.21 -19.62
CA PRO A 497 20.34 15.39 -18.59
C PRO A 497 20.96 14.04 -18.20
N GLN A 498 22.23 14.05 -17.82
CA GLN A 498 22.89 12.83 -17.36
C GLN A 498 22.33 12.39 -16.00
N VAL A 499 22.06 11.10 -15.84
CA VAL A 499 21.64 10.50 -14.57
C VAL A 499 22.69 9.53 -14.07
N SER A 500 23.19 9.74 -12.85
CA SER A 500 24.05 8.78 -12.16
C SER A 500 23.22 7.86 -11.27
N ILE A 501 23.21 6.58 -11.59
CA ILE A 501 22.48 5.53 -10.85
C ILE A 501 23.44 4.91 -9.84
N ILE A 502 23.11 5.07 -8.56
CA ILE A 502 23.93 4.60 -7.43
C ILE A 502 23.33 3.30 -6.90
N ILE A 503 24.11 2.22 -6.92
CA ILE A 503 23.66 0.86 -6.57
C ILE A 503 24.51 0.27 -5.43
N PRO A 504 24.13 0.49 -4.16
CA PRO A 504 24.73 -0.20 -3.01
C PRO A 504 24.58 -1.72 -3.14
N THR A 505 25.69 -2.46 -3.09
CA THR A 505 25.71 -3.89 -3.36
C THR A 505 26.60 -4.66 -2.40
N ARG A 506 26.17 -5.87 -2.04
CA ARG A 506 27.01 -6.89 -1.40
C ARG A 506 26.55 -8.28 -1.81
N ASP A 507 27.43 -9.01 -2.48
CA ASP A 507 27.19 -10.38 -2.98
C ASP A 507 25.90 -10.49 -3.83
N ARG A 508 25.40 -11.72 -4.03
CA ARG A 508 24.13 -12.03 -4.72
C ARG A 508 24.11 -11.54 -6.16
N VAL A 509 25.03 -12.09 -6.94
CA VAL A 509 25.21 -11.80 -8.38
C VAL A 509 23.91 -11.86 -9.16
N GLU A 510 22.97 -12.74 -8.81
CA GLU A 510 21.71 -12.91 -9.52
C GLU A 510 20.80 -11.67 -9.44
N LEU A 511 20.81 -10.98 -8.29
CA LEU A 511 20.06 -9.74 -8.08
C LEU A 511 20.75 -8.59 -8.83
N LEU A 512 22.04 -8.40 -8.58
CA LEU A 512 22.82 -7.33 -9.21
C LEU A 512 22.78 -7.44 -10.74
N LYS A 513 22.92 -8.66 -11.27
CA LYS A 513 22.90 -8.92 -12.71
C LYS A 513 21.54 -8.57 -13.32
N THR A 514 20.45 -8.98 -12.67
CA THR A 514 19.08 -8.65 -13.12
C THR A 514 18.86 -7.14 -13.15
N CYS A 515 19.32 -6.42 -12.13
CA CYS A 515 19.24 -4.96 -12.05
C CYS A 515 20.07 -4.29 -13.16
N VAL A 516 21.37 -4.58 -13.24
CA VAL A 516 22.28 -3.93 -14.20
C VAL A 516 21.94 -4.28 -15.64
N GLU A 517 21.59 -5.53 -15.96
CA GLU A 517 21.13 -5.89 -17.30
C GLU A 517 19.80 -5.22 -17.65
N GLY A 518 18.90 -5.03 -16.68
CA GLY A 518 17.69 -4.23 -16.86
C GLY A 518 18.00 -2.76 -17.20
N LEU A 519 19.00 -2.16 -16.54
CA LEU A 519 19.46 -0.81 -16.85
C LEU A 519 20.06 -0.72 -18.26
N LEU A 520 20.92 -1.66 -18.64
CA LEU A 520 21.61 -1.62 -19.93
C LEU A 520 20.71 -1.99 -21.11
N MET A 521 19.80 -2.96 -20.93
CA MET A 521 19.08 -3.60 -22.04
C MET A 521 17.59 -3.21 -22.11
N LYS A 522 17.00 -2.80 -20.98
CA LYS A 522 15.56 -2.52 -20.89
C LYS A 522 15.25 -1.05 -20.62
N THR A 523 16.22 -0.17 -20.37
CA THR A 523 15.96 1.24 -20.08
C THR A 523 16.20 2.12 -21.31
N ASP A 524 15.17 2.86 -21.73
CA ASP A 524 15.17 3.77 -22.88
C ASP A 524 15.60 5.19 -22.44
N TYR A 525 16.84 5.27 -21.93
CA TYR A 525 17.48 6.50 -21.50
C TYR A 525 18.99 6.45 -21.83
N PRO A 526 19.47 7.26 -22.79
CA PRO A 526 20.82 7.09 -23.34
C PRO A 526 21.93 7.64 -22.43
N ASN A 527 21.63 8.61 -21.57
CA ASN A 527 22.64 9.35 -20.82
C ASN A 527 22.68 8.91 -19.34
N ILE A 528 23.03 7.64 -19.12
CA ILE A 528 23.18 7.06 -17.76
C ILE A 528 24.64 6.82 -17.41
N GLU A 529 24.98 7.05 -16.15
CA GLU A 529 26.19 6.58 -15.50
C GLU A 529 25.78 5.58 -14.42
N ILE A 530 26.41 4.40 -14.36
CA ILE A 530 26.12 3.39 -13.34
C ILE A 530 27.32 3.32 -12.39
N ILE A 531 27.05 3.50 -11.09
CA ILE A 531 28.03 3.42 -10.01
C ILE A 531 27.57 2.34 -9.02
N ILE A 532 28.32 1.25 -8.97
CA ILE A 532 28.11 0.15 -8.02
C ILE A 532 28.96 0.43 -6.79
N VAL A 533 28.33 0.62 -5.64
CA VAL A 533 29.04 0.80 -4.36
C VAL A 533 29.13 -0.56 -3.67
N ASP A 534 30.30 -1.18 -3.77
CA ASP A 534 30.57 -2.54 -3.30
C ASP A 534 30.97 -2.57 -1.82
N ASN A 535 30.11 -3.15 -0.97
CA ASN A 535 30.35 -3.28 0.47
C ASN A 535 31.01 -4.61 0.83
N ASP A 536 32.28 -4.76 0.42
CA ASP A 536 33.10 -5.94 0.66
C ASP A 536 32.42 -7.25 0.21
N SER A 537 31.96 -7.30 -1.05
CA SER A 537 31.53 -8.56 -1.66
C SER A 537 32.66 -9.60 -1.61
N SER A 538 32.31 -10.82 -1.25
CA SER A 538 33.21 -11.96 -1.07
C SER A 538 32.86 -13.15 -1.96
N ASP A 539 31.65 -13.17 -2.49
CA ASP A 539 31.19 -14.18 -3.45
C ASP A 539 32.00 -14.09 -4.77
N PRO A 540 32.69 -15.18 -5.18
CA PRO A 540 33.50 -15.19 -6.39
C PRO A 540 32.71 -14.84 -7.66
N GLU A 541 31.45 -15.27 -7.76
CA GLU A 541 30.62 -14.98 -8.95
C GLU A 541 30.29 -13.49 -9.03
N THR A 542 29.93 -12.87 -7.90
CA THR A 542 29.68 -11.43 -7.81
C THR A 542 30.92 -10.62 -8.18
N LEU A 543 32.10 -11.00 -7.65
CA LEU A 543 33.37 -10.32 -7.94
C LEU A 543 33.75 -10.43 -9.43
N ALA A 544 33.61 -11.62 -10.02
CA ALA A 544 33.88 -11.84 -11.44
C ALA A 544 32.92 -11.04 -12.34
N TYR A 545 31.64 -10.96 -11.96
CA TYR A 545 30.67 -10.16 -12.68
C TYR A 545 30.97 -8.66 -12.60
N MET A 546 31.29 -8.12 -11.41
CA MET A 546 31.68 -6.71 -11.27
C MET A 546 32.91 -6.36 -12.10
N ALA A 547 33.92 -7.24 -12.16
CA ALA A 547 35.09 -7.03 -13.02
C ALA A 547 34.71 -6.94 -14.51
N CYS A 548 33.78 -7.79 -14.98
CA CYS A 548 33.23 -7.69 -16.33
C CYS A 548 32.44 -6.39 -16.58
N LEU A 549 31.79 -5.84 -15.55
CA LEU A 549 31.09 -4.56 -15.65
C LEU A 549 32.07 -3.37 -15.75
N GLU A 550 33.19 -3.42 -15.04
CA GLU A 550 34.25 -2.40 -15.13
C GLU A 550 34.83 -2.32 -16.55
N GLU A 551 35.03 -3.46 -17.22
CA GLU A 551 35.44 -3.51 -18.64
C GLU A 551 34.43 -2.85 -19.59
N LYS A 552 33.15 -2.82 -19.21
CA LYS A 552 32.06 -2.15 -19.94
C LYS A 552 31.90 -0.67 -19.57
N GLY A 553 32.79 -0.12 -18.75
CA GLY A 553 32.77 1.28 -18.33
C GLY A 553 31.85 1.60 -17.16
N ILE A 554 31.31 0.59 -16.46
CA ILE A 554 30.57 0.79 -15.21
C ILE A 554 31.56 1.03 -14.08
N VAL A 555 31.25 2.00 -13.22
CA VAL A 555 32.14 2.36 -12.11
C VAL A 555 31.85 1.48 -10.91
N ARG A 556 32.88 0.81 -10.38
CA ARG A 556 32.83 0.15 -9.07
C ARG A 556 33.54 1.03 -8.03
N LEU A 557 32.83 1.36 -6.96
CA LEU A 557 33.37 2.06 -5.79
C LEU A 557 33.45 1.10 -4.62
N SER A 558 34.67 0.81 -4.14
CA SER A 558 34.86 -0.01 -2.94
C SER A 558 34.45 0.75 -1.68
N TYR A 559 33.69 0.10 -0.80
CA TYR A 559 33.28 0.60 0.50
C TYR A 559 33.61 -0.43 1.60
N PRO A 560 34.88 -0.47 2.08
CA PRO A 560 35.37 -1.49 3.01
C PRO A 560 35.08 -1.14 4.48
N HIS A 561 33.80 -0.90 4.77
CA HIS A 561 33.32 -0.47 6.09
C HIS A 561 32.08 -1.26 6.49
N PRO A 562 31.68 -1.24 7.78
CA PRO A 562 30.39 -1.80 8.18
C PRO A 562 29.24 -1.21 7.36
N PHE A 563 28.25 -2.05 7.06
CA PHE A 563 27.11 -1.66 6.23
C PHE A 563 26.44 -0.40 6.78
N ASN A 564 26.41 0.65 5.96
CA ASN A 564 25.76 1.91 6.21
C ASN A 564 25.22 2.42 4.88
N TYR A 565 23.92 2.21 4.66
CA TYR A 565 23.25 2.52 3.40
C TYR A 565 23.38 4.01 3.05
N SER A 566 23.24 4.88 4.05
CA SER A 566 23.38 6.33 3.89
C SER A 566 24.80 6.73 3.48
N ALA A 567 25.82 6.19 4.14
CA ALA A 567 27.22 6.48 3.80
C ALA A 567 27.61 5.95 2.42
N MET A 568 27.14 4.77 2.05
CA MET A 568 27.37 4.18 0.72
C MET A 568 26.77 5.05 -0.38
N ASN A 569 25.50 5.45 -0.24
CA ASN A 569 24.85 6.33 -1.21
C ASN A 569 25.54 7.70 -1.28
N ASN A 570 25.86 8.32 -0.15
CA ASN A 570 26.61 9.58 -0.12
C ASN A 570 27.94 9.48 -0.89
N SER A 571 28.69 8.39 -0.70
CA SER A 571 29.99 8.16 -1.36
C SER A 571 29.83 7.98 -2.87
N GLY A 572 28.78 7.28 -3.31
CA GLY A 572 28.44 7.16 -4.73
C GLY A 572 28.04 8.49 -5.35
N VAL A 573 27.23 9.29 -4.65
CA VAL A 573 26.80 10.63 -5.10
C VAL A 573 27.97 11.62 -5.18
N GLU A 574 28.97 11.49 -4.30
CA GLU A 574 30.15 12.36 -4.31
C GLU A 574 30.90 12.26 -5.66
N ILE A 575 31.10 11.04 -6.17
CA ILE A 575 31.81 10.79 -7.44
C ILE A 575 30.91 10.86 -8.68
N ALA A 576 29.58 10.91 -8.50
CA ALA A 576 28.61 10.97 -9.59
C ALA A 576 28.84 12.18 -10.50
N ARG A 577 28.71 12.02 -11.81
CA ARG A 577 28.84 13.13 -12.79
C ARG A 577 27.51 13.67 -13.30
N GLY A 578 26.44 12.93 -13.09
CA GLY A 578 25.09 13.29 -13.51
C GLY A 578 24.56 14.56 -12.84
N GLU A 579 23.75 15.31 -13.59
CA GLU A 579 22.96 16.41 -13.02
C GLU A 579 21.91 15.88 -12.04
N TYR A 580 21.42 14.67 -12.29
CA TYR A 580 20.52 13.94 -11.43
C TYR A 580 21.21 12.69 -10.89
N VAL A 581 20.84 12.32 -9.66
CA VAL A 581 21.21 11.05 -9.04
C VAL A 581 19.96 10.21 -8.83
N CYS A 582 20.06 8.93 -9.16
CA CYS A 582 19.03 7.94 -8.89
C CYS A 582 19.58 6.93 -7.89
N LEU A 583 19.05 6.95 -6.66
CA LEU A 583 19.34 5.92 -5.68
C LEU A 583 18.53 4.68 -6.05
N LEU A 584 19.18 3.54 -6.23
CA LEU A 584 18.55 2.32 -6.71
C LEU A 584 19.09 1.11 -5.95
N ASN A 585 18.19 0.29 -5.39
CA ASN A 585 18.62 -0.96 -4.77
C ASN A 585 19.06 -1.98 -5.84
N ASN A 586 19.97 -2.89 -5.45
CA ASN A 586 20.50 -3.91 -6.35
C ASN A 586 19.50 -5.04 -6.69
N ASP A 587 18.36 -5.11 -6.02
CA ASP A 587 17.28 -6.10 -6.21
C ASP A 587 16.05 -5.52 -6.92
N ILE A 588 16.28 -4.49 -7.73
CA ILE A 588 15.28 -3.90 -8.63
C ILE A 588 15.29 -4.61 -9.99
N GLU A 589 14.09 -4.92 -10.49
CA GLU A 589 13.87 -5.37 -11.87
C GLU A 589 13.06 -4.31 -12.64
N ILE A 590 13.58 -3.94 -13.82
CA ILE A 590 12.94 -2.97 -14.73
C ILE A 590 11.78 -3.61 -15.49
N LEU A 591 10.59 -3.02 -15.37
CA LEU A 591 9.38 -3.47 -16.08
C LEU A 591 9.12 -2.69 -17.36
N ASN A 592 9.14 -1.37 -17.26
CA ASN A 592 8.79 -0.45 -18.35
C ASN A 592 10.04 0.27 -18.82
N LYS A 593 10.25 0.35 -20.13
CA LYS A 593 11.48 0.93 -20.68
C LYS A 593 11.64 2.42 -20.44
N ASP A 594 10.53 3.14 -20.32
CA ASP A 594 10.45 4.58 -20.16
C ASP A 594 10.49 5.04 -18.70
N TRP A 595 10.67 4.13 -17.73
CA TRP A 595 10.60 4.44 -16.29
C TRP A 595 11.50 5.62 -15.88
N LEU A 596 12.76 5.66 -16.34
CA LEU A 596 13.70 6.72 -15.96
C LEU A 596 13.35 8.05 -16.63
N ARG A 597 12.88 7.99 -17.88
CA ARG A 597 12.40 9.17 -18.61
C ARG A 597 11.18 9.77 -17.93
N GLU A 598 10.27 8.93 -17.43
CA GLU A 598 9.11 9.34 -16.65
C GLU A 598 9.55 10.05 -15.36
N LEU A 599 10.47 9.47 -14.58
CA LEU A 599 11.00 10.12 -13.37
C LEU A 599 11.65 11.48 -13.70
N ILE A 600 12.45 11.55 -14.76
CA ILE A 600 13.10 12.79 -15.21
C ILE A 600 12.08 13.83 -15.66
N SER A 601 11.02 13.44 -16.36
CA SER A 601 9.96 14.36 -16.81
C SER A 601 9.30 15.11 -15.64
N HIS A 602 9.20 14.45 -14.49
CA HIS A 602 8.78 15.09 -13.25
C HIS A 602 9.92 15.88 -12.57
N GLY A 603 11.13 15.31 -12.51
CA GLY A 603 12.26 15.88 -11.76
C GLY A 603 12.86 17.16 -12.37
N ILE A 604 12.62 17.45 -13.64
CA ILE A 604 13.03 18.70 -14.29
C ILE A 604 12.08 19.86 -14.03
N ARG A 605 10.87 19.58 -13.53
CA ARG A 605 9.89 20.63 -13.25
C ARG A 605 10.38 21.52 -12.10
N ASN A 606 10.01 22.80 -12.18
CA ASN A 606 10.30 23.75 -11.13
C ASN A 606 9.74 23.28 -9.78
N ASN A 607 10.49 23.53 -8.71
CA ASN A 607 10.12 23.20 -7.33
C ASN A 607 9.91 21.70 -7.03
N VAL A 608 10.29 20.77 -7.92
CA VAL A 608 10.33 19.33 -7.62
C VAL A 608 11.72 18.96 -7.11
N GLY A 609 11.78 18.41 -5.89
CA GLY A 609 13.02 18.03 -5.23
C GLY A 609 13.37 16.56 -5.36
N ALA A 610 12.37 15.67 -5.38
CA ALA A 610 12.57 14.25 -5.63
C ALA A 610 11.35 13.60 -6.29
N VAL A 611 11.60 12.50 -7.00
CA VAL A 611 10.57 11.69 -7.66
C VAL A 611 10.77 10.22 -7.35
N GLY A 612 9.70 9.53 -6.97
CA GLY A 612 9.71 8.10 -6.67
C GLY A 612 8.83 7.30 -7.61
N ALA A 613 9.30 6.10 -7.95
CA ALA A 613 8.59 5.14 -8.80
C ALA A 613 7.57 4.32 -7.99
N LYS A 614 6.58 3.74 -8.68
CA LYS A 614 5.74 2.68 -8.12
C LYS A 614 6.52 1.38 -8.06
N LEU A 615 6.75 0.90 -6.85
CA LEU A 615 7.42 -0.39 -6.64
C LEU A 615 6.39 -1.47 -6.40
N LEU A 616 6.56 -2.58 -7.11
CA LEU A 616 5.72 -3.76 -7.02
C LEU A 616 6.53 -4.90 -6.40
N TRP A 617 5.84 -5.74 -5.64
CA TRP A 617 6.32 -7.07 -5.35
C TRP A 617 6.35 -7.93 -6.63
N PRO A 618 7.13 -9.02 -6.69
CA PRO A 618 7.12 -9.94 -7.83
C PRO A 618 5.73 -10.47 -8.20
N ASN A 619 4.80 -10.50 -7.24
CA ASN A 619 3.40 -10.91 -7.44
C ASN A 619 2.48 -9.79 -8.00
N ARG A 620 3.03 -8.63 -8.39
CA ARG A 620 2.32 -7.44 -8.91
C ARG A 620 1.42 -6.72 -7.90
N MET A 621 1.52 -7.04 -6.60
CA MET A 621 0.98 -6.20 -5.54
C MET A 621 1.86 -4.96 -5.36
N VAL A 622 1.24 -3.85 -4.99
CA VAL A 622 1.97 -2.61 -4.75
C VAL A 622 2.73 -2.72 -3.43
N GLN A 623 4.03 -2.49 -3.48
CA GLN A 623 4.90 -2.39 -2.32
C GLN A 623 5.09 -0.92 -1.90
N HIS A 624 5.19 -0.03 -2.88
CA HIS A 624 5.35 1.40 -2.64
C HIS A 624 4.47 2.20 -3.61
N GLY A 625 3.38 2.74 -3.06
CA GLY A 625 2.56 3.78 -3.67
C GLY A 625 2.83 5.16 -3.07
N GLY A 626 4.02 5.37 -2.48
CA GLY A 626 4.31 6.48 -1.56
C GLY A 626 4.44 6.06 -0.10
N VAL A 627 4.99 6.93 0.76
CA VAL A 627 5.01 6.76 2.23
C VAL A 627 4.11 7.77 2.91
N VAL A 628 3.29 7.28 3.85
CA VAL A 628 2.44 8.07 4.75
C VAL A 628 3.10 8.14 6.12
N LEU A 629 3.24 9.33 6.69
CA LEU A 629 3.81 9.51 8.03
C LEU A 629 2.74 9.25 9.12
N GLY A 630 3.20 8.85 10.31
CA GLY A 630 2.35 8.57 11.47
C GLY A 630 1.73 7.18 11.50
N VAL A 631 1.88 6.40 10.44
CA VAL A 631 1.42 5.00 10.42
C VAL A 631 2.25 4.18 11.40
N ASP A 632 1.58 3.47 12.30
CA ASP A 632 2.21 2.73 13.41
C ASP A 632 3.16 3.60 14.25
N GLY A 633 2.79 4.87 14.42
CA GLY A 633 3.56 5.85 15.18
C GLY A 633 4.78 6.43 14.46
N ILE A 634 5.14 5.97 13.26
CA ILE A 634 6.27 6.53 12.49
C ILE A 634 5.92 6.78 11.03
N ALA A 635 5.78 5.72 10.22
CA ALA A 635 5.53 5.80 8.79
C ALA A 635 5.18 4.42 8.20
N GLY A 636 4.46 4.41 7.08
CA GLY A 636 4.04 3.20 6.39
C GLY A 636 3.84 3.41 4.90
N HIS A 637 4.10 2.36 4.11
CA HIS A 637 3.91 2.40 2.66
C HIS A 637 2.42 2.37 2.30
N ALA A 638 2.02 3.19 1.34
CA ALA A 638 0.67 3.15 0.78
C ALA A 638 0.54 2.06 -0.30
N GLY A 639 -0.66 1.49 -0.43
CA GLY A 639 -1.02 0.59 -1.51
C GLY A 639 -0.79 -0.90 -1.26
N TYR A 640 -0.36 -1.31 -0.06
CA TYR A 640 -0.02 -2.71 0.24
C TYR A 640 -1.15 -3.73 -0.03
N SER A 641 -2.41 -3.29 0.07
CA SER A 641 -3.62 -4.07 -0.25
C SER A 641 -4.04 -4.01 -1.72
N CYS A 642 -3.36 -3.22 -2.55
CA CYS A 642 -3.71 -2.97 -3.95
C CYS A 642 -2.85 -3.78 -4.91
N LYS A 643 -3.46 -4.30 -5.98
CA LYS A 643 -2.75 -4.74 -7.19
C LYS A 643 -2.26 -3.53 -7.98
N ASP A 644 -1.36 -3.76 -8.91
CA ASP A 644 -0.91 -2.72 -9.84
C ASP A 644 -2.06 -2.05 -10.60
N THR A 645 -3.10 -2.81 -10.97
CA THR A 645 -4.24 -2.33 -11.77
C THR A 645 -5.40 -1.79 -10.96
N ASP A 646 -5.37 -1.90 -9.63
CA ASP A 646 -6.48 -1.40 -8.80
C ASP A 646 -6.41 0.14 -8.72
N PRO A 647 -7.53 0.87 -8.68
CA PRO A 647 -7.51 2.32 -8.56
C PRO A 647 -6.98 2.80 -7.20
N GLY A 648 -7.13 1.97 -6.15
CA GLY A 648 -6.85 2.37 -4.78
C GLY A 648 -7.82 3.45 -4.27
N TYR A 649 -7.47 4.06 -3.13
CA TYR A 649 -8.28 5.13 -2.54
C TYR A 649 -8.31 6.34 -3.46
N LEU A 650 -9.51 6.75 -3.86
CA LEU A 650 -9.74 7.89 -4.76
C LEU A 650 -8.84 7.88 -6.01
N GLY A 651 -8.55 6.73 -6.62
CA GLY A 651 -7.69 6.69 -7.82
C GLY A 651 -6.19 6.90 -7.59
N PHE A 652 -5.75 7.11 -6.34
CA PHE A 652 -4.35 7.43 -5.99
C PHE A 652 -3.34 6.37 -6.46
N ASN A 653 -3.73 5.11 -6.64
CA ASN A 653 -2.78 4.10 -7.13
C ASN A 653 -2.45 4.25 -8.63
N GLN A 654 -3.18 5.13 -9.33
CA GLN A 654 -3.10 5.38 -10.78
C GLN A 654 -2.80 6.84 -11.12
N THR A 655 -2.91 7.78 -10.17
CA THR A 655 -2.60 9.20 -10.38
C THR A 655 -1.25 9.61 -9.77
N ALA A 656 -0.53 10.48 -10.47
CA ALA A 656 0.66 11.14 -9.93
C ALA A 656 0.23 12.17 -8.88
N ARG A 657 0.96 12.27 -7.77
CA ARG A 657 0.61 13.19 -6.68
C ARG A 657 1.82 13.60 -5.86
N ARG A 658 1.68 14.73 -5.16
CA ARG A 658 2.61 15.16 -4.12
C ARG A 658 2.46 14.29 -2.88
N ILE A 659 3.57 14.01 -2.23
CA ILE A 659 3.61 13.18 -1.02
C ILE A 659 4.63 13.68 0.00
N SER A 660 4.53 13.18 1.23
CA SER A 660 5.44 13.57 2.32
C SER A 660 6.76 12.82 2.31
N ALA A 661 6.77 11.57 1.86
CA ALA A 661 8.00 10.81 1.72
C ALA A 661 7.92 9.72 0.64
N LEU A 662 9.09 9.36 0.15
CA LEU A 662 9.35 8.35 -0.88
C LEU A 662 10.43 7.39 -0.36
N THR A 663 10.54 6.21 -0.96
CA THR A 663 11.59 5.24 -0.58
C THR A 663 12.85 5.39 -1.43
N ALA A 664 14.01 5.18 -0.83
CA ALA A 664 15.30 5.17 -1.54
C ALA A 664 15.55 3.90 -2.38
N ALA A 665 14.62 2.91 -2.37
CA ALA A 665 14.74 1.75 -3.26
C ALA A 665 14.71 2.15 -4.76
N CYS A 666 14.01 3.24 -5.09
CA CYS A 666 14.16 3.96 -6.35
C CYS A 666 13.76 5.44 -6.14
N LEU A 667 14.75 6.32 -6.05
CA LEU A 667 14.55 7.74 -5.76
C LEU A 667 15.43 8.62 -6.65
N LEU A 668 14.79 9.43 -7.49
CA LEU A 668 15.48 10.40 -8.34
C LEU A 668 15.54 11.77 -7.64
N ILE A 669 16.73 12.37 -7.57
CA ILE A 669 16.98 13.67 -6.92
C ILE A 669 17.93 14.48 -7.81
N LYS A 670 17.73 15.79 -7.92
CA LYS A 670 18.75 16.67 -8.53
C LYS A 670 20.00 16.70 -7.66
N LYS A 671 21.18 16.48 -8.24
CA LYS A 671 22.44 16.39 -7.47
C LYS A 671 22.70 17.62 -6.62
N SER A 672 22.38 18.82 -7.13
CA SER A 672 22.53 20.07 -6.37
C SER A 672 21.66 20.09 -5.12
N ILE A 673 20.40 19.66 -5.20
CA ILE A 673 19.49 19.59 -4.05
C ILE A 673 20.02 18.58 -3.02
N TYR A 674 20.52 17.43 -3.47
CA TYR A 674 21.13 16.43 -2.58
C TYR A 674 22.32 17.01 -1.80
N ALA A 675 23.15 17.82 -2.47
CA ALA A 675 24.28 18.49 -1.84
C ALA A 675 23.83 19.60 -0.87
N ASP A 676 22.85 20.41 -1.27
CA ASP A 676 22.35 21.56 -0.49
C ASP A 676 21.75 21.13 0.86
N ILE A 677 21.09 19.96 0.90
CA ILE A 677 20.53 19.39 2.14
C ILE A 677 21.54 18.57 2.96
N GLY A 678 22.80 18.47 2.51
CA GLY A 678 23.87 17.72 3.17
C GLY A 678 23.77 16.20 3.01
N GLY A 679 23.02 15.70 2.03
CA GLY A 679 22.83 14.27 1.76
C GLY A 679 22.10 13.51 2.88
N MET A 680 22.28 12.19 2.89
CA MET A 680 21.71 11.31 3.92
C MET A 680 22.50 11.41 5.24
N ASP A 681 21.80 11.49 6.37
CA ASP A 681 22.45 11.49 7.69
C ASP A 681 22.91 10.07 8.06
N LYS A 682 24.17 9.79 7.75
CA LYS A 682 24.81 8.49 7.98
C LYS A 682 25.05 8.15 9.45
N GLU A 683 24.97 9.12 10.35
CA GLU A 683 25.19 8.92 11.79
C GLU A 683 23.88 8.61 12.51
N ARG A 684 22.81 9.35 12.19
CA ARG A 684 21.48 9.16 12.79
C ARG A 684 20.70 8.03 12.15
N TYR A 685 20.82 7.87 10.83
CA TYR A 685 20.02 6.95 10.00
C TYR A 685 20.90 6.07 9.09
N PRO A 686 21.88 5.32 9.62
CA PRO A 686 22.74 4.47 8.79
C PRO A 686 22.01 3.38 8.00
N VAL A 687 20.84 2.90 8.44
CA VAL A 687 20.16 1.74 7.81
C VAL A 687 18.66 1.97 7.57
N THR A 688 17.94 2.56 8.52
CA THR A 688 16.50 2.83 8.43
C THR A 688 16.18 4.31 8.54
N PHE A 689 15.04 4.73 7.99
CA PHE A 689 14.54 6.11 7.96
C PHE A 689 15.39 7.15 7.22
N ASN A 690 16.47 6.73 6.54
CA ASN A 690 17.32 7.62 5.74
C ASN A 690 16.58 8.26 4.55
N ASP A 691 15.69 7.49 3.93
CA ASP A 691 14.81 7.92 2.85
C ASP A 691 13.75 8.91 3.33
N LEU A 692 13.20 8.69 4.53
CA LEU A 692 12.28 9.64 5.16
C LEU A 692 13.01 10.94 5.52
N ASP A 693 14.15 10.87 6.19
CA ASP A 693 14.92 12.05 6.60
C ASP A 693 15.28 12.95 5.41
N ILE A 694 15.80 12.36 4.32
CA ILE A 694 16.14 13.15 3.13
C ILE A 694 14.90 13.76 2.47
N CYS A 695 13.78 13.02 2.40
CA CYS A 695 12.51 13.55 1.89
C CYS A 695 12.03 14.75 2.70
N LEU A 696 12.10 14.67 4.04
CA LEU A 696 11.66 15.75 4.91
C LEU A 696 12.60 16.96 4.87
N LYS A 697 13.92 16.76 4.72
CA LYS A 697 14.88 17.84 4.46
C LYS A 697 14.60 18.56 3.14
N ILE A 698 14.28 17.82 2.08
CA ILE A 698 13.90 18.40 0.78
C ILE A 698 12.64 19.26 0.92
N LYS A 699 11.62 18.76 1.64
CA LYS A 699 10.38 19.54 1.91
C LYS A 699 10.63 20.79 2.73
N LEU A 700 11.52 20.75 3.73
CA LEU A 700 11.93 21.93 4.51
C LEU A 700 12.54 23.03 3.63
N CYS A 701 13.19 22.66 2.52
CA CYS A 701 13.74 23.61 1.55
C CYS A 701 12.68 24.17 0.58
N GLY A 702 11.40 23.85 0.77
CA GLY A 702 10.29 24.33 -0.05
C GLY A 702 10.07 23.54 -1.35
N TYR A 703 10.74 22.40 -1.53
CA TYR A 703 10.53 21.53 -2.69
C TYR A 703 9.41 20.52 -2.46
N HIS A 704 8.78 20.08 -3.55
CA HIS A 704 7.78 19.03 -3.58
C HIS A 704 8.40 17.66 -3.89
N LEU A 705 7.81 16.61 -3.34
CA LEU A 705 8.14 15.22 -3.65
C LEU A 705 6.99 14.63 -4.47
N ILE A 706 7.31 13.99 -5.59
CA ILE A 706 6.30 13.43 -6.49
C ILE A 706 6.38 11.90 -6.48
N PHE A 707 5.24 11.27 -6.23
CA PHE A 707 5.04 9.87 -6.57
C PHE A 707 4.41 9.78 -7.96
N THR A 708 5.01 8.99 -8.87
CA THR A 708 4.41 8.69 -10.18
C THR A 708 4.11 7.19 -10.32
N PRO A 709 2.86 6.81 -10.64
CA PRO A 709 2.50 5.42 -10.91
C PRO A 709 2.92 4.94 -12.30
N PHE A 710 3.48 5.82 -13.13
CA PHE A 710 3.82 5.53 -14.53
C PHE A 710 5.26 5.01 -14.70
N ALA A 711 6.12 5.24 -13.70
CA ALA A 711 7.41 4.54 -13.56
C ALA A 711 7.20 3.31 -12.68
N LYS A 712 7.16 2.11 -13.26
CA LYS A 712 6.89 0.86 -12.55
C LYS A 712 8.11 -0.05 -12.52
N LEU A 713 8.45 -0.56 -11.34
CA LEU A 713 9.58 -1.45 -11.11
C LEU A 713 9.16 -2.59 -10.19
N ILE A 714 9.80 -3.76 -10.28
CA ILE A 714 9.72 -4.79 -9.24
C ILE A 714 10.86 -4.59 -8.26
N HIS A 715 10.58 -4.73 -6.97
CA HIS A 715 11.58 -4.75 -5.91
C HIS A 715 11.44 -6.06 -5.13
N ALA A 716 12.40 -6.95 -5.26
CA ALA A 716 12.39 -8.29 -4.66
C ALA A 716 12.90 -8.27 -3.20
N GLU A 717 12.34 -7.35 -2.41
CA GLU A 717 12.74 -7.09 -1.02
C GLU A 717 12.72 -8.37 -0.17
N SER A 718 13.60 -8.43 0.85
CA SER A 718 13.89 -9.58 1.73
C SER A 718 14.88 -10.62 1.20
N SER A 719 15.42 -10.43 -0.01
CA SER A 719 16.41 -11.35 -0.56
C SER A 719 17.80 -11.24 0.11
N THR A 720 18.16 -10.08 0.68
CA THR A 720 19.52 -9.80 1.21
C THR A 720 19.61 -9.50 2.71
N ARG A 721 18.55 -8.99 3.35
CA ARG A 721 18.64 -8.42 4.71
C ARG A 721 18.54 -9.43 5.87
N GLY A 722 17.96 -10.62 5.65
CA GLY A 722 17.67 -11.59 6.72
C GLY A 722 16.71 -11.03 7.78
N LYS A 723 16.17 -11.87 8.67
CA LYS A 723 15.32 -11.39 9.77
C LYS A 723 16.15 -10.56 10.78
N ASN A 724 15.55 -9.52 11.35
CA ASN A 724 16.15 -8.64 12.38
C ASN A 724 16.21 -9.35 13.76
N ASP A 725 16.72 -10.58 13.82
CA ASP A 725 16.68 -11.39 15.05
C ASP A 725 17.89 -11.15 15.97
N ASP A 726 18.92 -10.45 15.50
CA ASP A 726 20.11 -10.07 16.27
C ASP A 726 19.86 -8.84 17.17
N ALA A 727 20.29 -8.91 18.42
CA ALA A 727 20.15 -7.88 19.44
C ALA A 727 20.77 -6.54 19.02
N GLN A 728 21.90 -6.56 18.30
CA GLN A 728 22.54 -5.33 17.81
C GLN A 728 21.69 -4.61 16.76
N LYS A 729 21.06 -5.36 15.84
CA LYS A 729 20.16 -4.80 14.81
C LYS A 729 18.91 -4.20 15.46
N LYS A 730 18.32 -4.86 16.45
CA LYS A 730 17.18 -4.35 17.23
C LYS A 730 17.53 -3.06 17.97
N ALA A 731 18.67 -3.03 18.66
CA ALA A 731 19.14 -1.84 19.38
C ALA A 731 19.42 -0.64 18.45
N ARG A 732 19.99 -0.89 17.26
CA ARG A 732 20.14 0.14 16.23
C ARG A 732 18.78 0.65 15.76
N SER A 733 17.88 -0.24 15.36
CA SER A 733 16.53 0.11 14.89
C SER A 733 15.80 1.00 15.91
N ALA A 734 15.81 0.61 17.18
CA ALA A 734 15.20 1.40 18.27
C ALA A 734 15.84 2.80 18.41
N ARG A 735 17.16 2.91 18.24
CA ARG A 735 17.87 4.21 18.28
C ARG A 735 17.50 5.08 17.08
N GLU A 736 17.49 4.52 15.87
CA GLU A 736 17.10 5.24 14.64
C GLU A 736 15.64 5.73 14.74
N SER A 737 14.71 4.89 15.20
CA SER A 737 13.32 5.27 15.45
C SER A 737 13.19 6.41 16.45
N LYS A 738 13.92 6.33 17.58
CA LYS A 738 13.92 7.40 18.60
C LYS A 738 14.48 8.71 18.04
N ASN A 739 15.57 8.65 17.29
CA ASN A 739 16.16 9.83 16.64
C ASN A 739 15.17 10.48 15.68
N PHE A 740 14.50 9.65 14.86
CA PHE A 740 13.52 10.11 13.88
C PHE A 740 12.34 10.81 14.54
N LEU A 741 11.75 10.20 15.57
CA LEU A 741 10.64 10.80 16.32
C LEU A 741 11.05 12.10 17.02
N ASN A 742 12.24 12.15 17.63
CA ASN A 742 12.73 13.37 18.26
C ASN A 742 12.90 14.53 17.27
N GLN A 743 13.31 14.23 16.04
CA GLN A 743 13.57 15.25 15.01
C GLN A 743 12.31 15.64 14.23
N TRP A 744 11.42 14.68 13.95
CA TRP A 744 10.35 14.81 12.96
C TRP A 744 8.93 14.64 13.53
N SER A 745 8.77 14.53 14.85
CA SER A 745 7.48 14.30 15.53
C SER A 745 6.32 15.15 15.01
N TYR A 746 6.54 16.44 14.76
CA TYR A 746 5.49 17.34 14.27
C TYR A 746 4.91 16.86 12.92
N LEU A 747 5.75 16.55 11.95
CA LEU A 747 5.33 16.07 10.62
C LEU A 747 4.79 14.64 10.67
N VAL A 748 5.31 13.80 11.58
CA VAL A 748 4.78 12.45 11.80
C VAL A 748 3.31 12.50 12.26
N VAL A 749 2.96 13.45 13.12
CA VAL A 749 1.57 13.64 13.58
C VAL A 749 0.73 14.38 12.53
N ASN A 750 1.32 15.31 11.77
CA ASN A 750 0.61 16.23 10.87
C ASN A 750 1.05 16.07 9.41
N ASP A 751 0.97 14.85 8.87
CA ASP A 751 1.23 14.63 7.44
C ASP A 751 0.24 15.45 6.57
N PRO A 752 0.69 16.46 5.81
CA PRO A 752 -0.20 17.31 5.02
C PRO A 752 -0.89 16.55 3.88
N TYR A 753 -0.28 15.48 3.37
CA TYR A 753 -0.81 14.71 2.25
C TYR A 753 -1.64 13.49 2.70
N TYR A 754 -1.90 13.39 4.01
CA TYR A 754 -2.75 12.34 4.59
C TYR A 754 -3.87 12.96 5.43
N ASN A 755 -5.13 12.59 5.18
CA ASN A 755 -6.24 13.13 5.95
C ASN A 755 -6.31 12.50 7.35
N PRO A 756 -6.47 13.29 8.44
CA PRO A 756 -6.51 12.78 9.81
C PRO A 756 -7.73 11.87 10.10
N SER A 757 -8.77 11.94 9.27
CA SER A 757 -9.95 11.07 9.34
C SER A 757 -9.67 9.64 8.89
N LEU A 758 -8.53 9.38 8.25
CA LEU A 758 -8.13 8.06 7.78
C LEU A 758 -7.25 7.34 8.82
N CYS A 759 -7.36 6.01 8.85
CA CYS A 759 -6.65 5.19 9.82
C CYS A 759 -5.12 5.21 9.66
N ARG A 760 -4.40 5.16 10.79
CA ARG A 760 -2.91 5.15 10.83
C ARG A 760 -2.34 3.87 11.42
N ASP A 761 -3.11 2.80 11.47
CA ASP A 761 -2.66 1.55 12.07
C ASP A 761 -2.15 0.53 11.06
N THR A 762 -1.27 -0.35 11.53
CA THR A 762 -0.64 -1.42 10.75
C THR A 762 -1.65 -2.45 10.24
N LEU A 763 -2.77 -2.61 10.93
CA LEU A 763 -3.77 -3.63 10.60
C LEU A 763 -4.52 -3.27 9.33
N SER A 764 -5.05 -2.06 9.29
CA SER A 764 -5.73 -1.53 8.12
C SER A 764 -4.72 -1.10 7.05
N GLY A 765 -3.58 -0.54 7.47
CA GLY A 765 -2.70 0.19 6.59
C GLY A 765 -3.34 1.48 6.04
N PRO A 766 -2.56 2.34 5.37
CA PRO A 766 -3.05 3.62 4.90
C PRO A 766 -4.24 3.48 3.94
N TYR A 767 -5.27 4.30 4.15
CA TYR A 767 -6.43 4.47 3.27
C TYR A 767 -7.45 3.31 3.28
N ASN A 768 -7.36 2.37 4.21
CA ASN A 768 -8.27 1.21 4.28
C ASN A 768 -9.26 1.28 5.47
N GLY A 769 -9.41 2.44 6.11
CA GLY A 769 -10.30 2.63 7.26
C GLY A 769 -10.37 4.06 7.77
N LEU A 770 -11.25 4.26 8.75
CA LEU A 770 -11.56 5.50 9.44
C LEU A 770 -10.80 5.59 10.76
N SER A 771 -10.37 6.79 11.14
CA SER A 771 -9.71 7.07 12.42
C SER A 771 -10.75 7.28 13.53
N LEU A 772 -10.68 6.49 14.61
CA LEU A 772 -11.46 6.64 15.85
C LEU A 772 -10.71 7.54 16.86
N THR A 773 -9.91 8.50 16.38
CA THR A 773 -9.28 9.50 17.25
C THR A 773 -10.01 10.81 17.17
N SER A 774 -10.11 11.48 18.32
CA SER A 774 -10.55 12.88 18.42
C SER A 774 -9.44 13.87 18.05
N GLU A 775 -8.41 13.47 17.29
CA GLU A 775 -7.33 14.38 16.87
C GLU A 775 -7.96 15.66 16.33
N VAL A 776 -7.52 16.80 16.87
CA VAL A 776 -8.16 18.09 16.62
C VAL A 776 -8.10 18.36 15.12
N MET A 777 -9.26 18.28 14.47
CA MET A 777 -9.46 18.54 13.04
C MET A 777 -9.31 20.03 12.74
N LYS A 778 -8.08 20.52 12.90
CA LYS A 778 -7.68 21.88 12.56
C LYS A 778 -7.58 22.03 11.05
N SER A 779 -7.83 23.23 10.56
CA SER A 779 -7.52 23.58 9.18
C SER A 779 -6.02 23.46 8.92
N ARG A 780 -5.67 23.12 7.67
CA ARG A 780 -4.31 22.82 7.22
C ARG A 780 -4.05 23.57 5.92
N SER A 781 -2.85 24.09 5.72
CA SER A 781 -2.49 24.83 4.51
C SER A 781 -1.56 24.04 3.60
N ASN A 782 -1.61 24.32 2.29
CA ASN A 782 -0.59 23.88 1.34
C ASN A 782 0.78 24.53 1.59
N LYS A 783 0.83 25.66 2.32
CA LYS A 783 2.06 26.24 2.85
C LYS A 783 2.37 25.56 4.18
N ILE A 784 3.47 24.83 4.21
CA ILE A 784 3.95 24.22 5.45
C ILE A 784 4.67 25.32 6.23
N PHE A 785 4.02 25.86 7.25
CA PHE A 785 4.66 26.72 8.25
C PHE A 785 5.35 25.80 9.26
N PHE A 786 6.67 25.87 9.33
CA PHE A 786 7.48 25.15 10.31
C PHE A 786 7.68 25.97 11.58
#